data_AF-A0A956ZUG5-F1
#
_entry.id   AF-A0A956ZUG5-F1
#
_cell.length_a   1.000
_cell.length_b   1.000
_cell.length_c   1.000
_cell.angle_alpha   90.00
_cell.angle_beta   90.00
_cell.angle_gamma   90.00
#
_symmetry.space_group_name_H-M   'P 1'
#
loop_
_entity.id
_entity.type
_entity.pdbx_description
1 polymer ?
#
loop_
_entity_poly.entity_id
_entity_poly.type
_entity_poly.pdbx_seq_one_letter_code
_entity_poly.pdbx_strand_id
1 'polypeptide(L)'
;VPSFARTYRYLSLLLVGLLGLLSSARAQELCPEALAKGLLSTEGDWLFSETELQHQFIFDTSPDILPYVKALAEAFGDNGLNPMLALLPSRGMVYGDGLSAYEASASRDAYQAFRNTLNRQGFLTPDLLYLFEAARQQEQQLFFKADTLWLPEAARLSAQELSNVLEQYSSYAALAKTKFETAEDGKESYKGLLSRQIEQACGQTQKEESFSRFVTRAVEEKTIAEEATFTQQKRPDIILLSTQTRDQLMNFSGFLAQYSGLQVNAIKRFEGSILSPLASFFSSDAYQLEGYRPSFVIWTFDINQTIQEGNYFSAAEPLSYRQLIPAAYGQCEAQSMLMAEGREGYVQLSNEANLEIAGSNYYLVVASDAIVTGLEVVIHYQNGQKEELELSQMAYDSSRYFLEFSDFIDGKVDRVEVRSSEEADLKAHICNNGKTQARQYERITQALLKVDAPFGVAENARSAPAEAAFQEAPEAVTVVVTPAVSVTKLEEPGAKAEPSSAEATAFSPEIIESTQTWAVIPPLGESHTSRVGQAEVLPGLSAPPPDSLPPVNLNETNLMLITTPQMLPLEGKATTENKDFRWALGPSTRINFNSDKLQSLEVTMDFFNPIEGQGLEVSFNGSTVQNLGLLHQGTHMKLSFYVKAIPGLNHLTLNYKDWNGKETIFAPDDLRPIALLFRELELRERP
;
A
#
# COMPACT_ATOMS: atom_id res chain seq x y z
N VAL A 1 55.36 56.81 3.82
CA VAL A 1 54.05 56.58 3.16
C VAL A 1 53.17 55.76 4.10
N PRO A 2 52.38 56.40 4.99
CA PRO A 2 51.45 55.72 5.87
C PRO A 2 50.03 55.90 5.35
N SER A 3 49.63 55.13 4.34
CA SER A 3 48.24 55.11 3.86
C SER A 3 47.67 53.72 3.59
N PHE A 4 48.49 52.66 3.65
CA PHE A 4 48.04 51.30 3.30
C PHE A 4 47.41 50.50 4.45
N ALA A 5 47.58 50.93 5.71
CA ALA A 5 47.08 50.18 6.87
C ALA A 5 45.63 50.53 7.29
N ARG A 6 45.06 51.63 6.78
CA ARG A 6 43.67 52.02 7.10
C ARG A 6 42.64 51.37 6.17
N THR A 7 43.00 51.03 4.94
CA THR A 7 42.08 50.47 3.95
C THR A 7 41.67 49.03 4.25
N TYR A 8 42.55 48.23 4.87
CA TYR A 8 42.25 46.84 5.24
C TYR A 8 41.27 46.70 6.41
N ARG A 9 41.21 47.67 7.34
CA ARG A 9 40.25 47.64 8.45
C ARG A 9 38.82 47.95 8.00
N TYR A 10 38.64 48.79 6.98
CA TYR A 10 37.31 49.04 6.41
C TYR A 10 36.85 47.90 5.50
N LEU A 11 37.75 47.26 4.75
CA LEU A 11 37.39 46.10 3.92
C LEU A 11 37.00 44.87 4.76
N SER A 12 37.66 44.66 5.91
CA SER A 12 37.33 43.56 6.83
C SER A 12 36.06 43.82 7.64
N LEU A 13 35.77 45.07 8.01
CA LEU A 13 34.48 45.43 8.63
C LEU A 13 33.31 45.41 7.62
N LEU A 14 33.55 45.71 6.34
CA LEU A 14 32.56 45.51 5.27
C LEU A 14 32.36 44.03 4.93
N LEU A 15 33.39 43.18 5.00
CA LEU A 15 33.23 41.74 4.81
C LEU A 15 32.49 41.09 5.97
N VAL A 16 32.77 41.49 7.22
CA VAL A 16 32.05 41.02 8.42
C VAL A 16 30.62 41.60 8.47
N GLY A 17 30.42 42.81 7.98
CA GLY A 17 29.09 43.42 7.81
C GLY A 17 28.26 42.80 6.69
N LEU A 18 28.88 42.37 5.58
CA LEU A 18 28.20 41.60 4.51
C LEU A 18 27.98 40.14 4.90
N LEU A 19 28.87 39.52 5.68
CA LEU A 19 28.64 38.20 6.29
C LEU A 19 27.57 38.22 7.38
N GLY A 20 27.33 39.37 8.03
CA GLY A 20 26.18 39.58 8.92
C GLY A 20 24.85 39.87 8.21
N LEU A 21 24.89 40.11 6.89
CA LEU A 21 23.71 40.27 6.01
C LEU A 21 23.45 39.03 5.13
N LEU A 22 24.30 38.01 5.21
CA LEU A 22 23.90 36.64 4.90
C LEU A 22 22.99 36.20 6.04
N SER A 23 21.72 36.55 5.87
CA SER A 23 20.55 36.08 6.61
C SER A 23 20.81 34.77 7.33
N SER A 24 21.09 34.83 8.64
CA SER A 24 20.74 33.73 9.53
C SER A 24 19.23 33.64 9.45
N ALA A 25 18.72 32.77 8.58
CA ALA A 25 17.30 32.51 8.41
C ALA A 25 16.81 31.88 9.71
N ARG A 26 16.48 32.72 10.69
CA ARG A 26 15.88 32.24 11.93
C ARG A 26 14.54 31.60 11.58
N ALA A 27 14.25 30.48 12.22
CA ALA A 27 12.92 29.90 12.17
C ALA A 27 11.88 30.97 12.53
N GLN A 28 10.76 30.97 11.82
CA GLN A 28 9.63 31.84 12.14
C GLN A 28 9.16 31.54 13.56
N GLU A 29 9.11 32.57 14.41
CA GLU A 29 8.58 32.43 15.77
C GLU A 29 7.06 32.25 15.70
N LEU A 30 6.59 31.04 16.05
CA LEU A 30 5.17 30.69 16.00
C LEU A 30 4.44 31.21 17.24
N CYS A 31 3.19 31.65 17.07
CA CYS A 31 2.35 32.03 18.19
C CYS A 31 1.97 30.79 19.03
N PRO A 32 1.64 30.96 20.33
CA PRO A 32 1.24 29.85 21.20
C PRO A 32 0.08 29.02 20.63
N GLU A 33 -0.87 29.65 19.93
CA GLU A 33 -2.03 29.00 19.32
C GLU A 33 -1.64 28.10 18.15
N ALA A 34 -0.60 28.46 17.39
CA ALA A 34 -0.07 27.61 16.32
C ALA A 34 0.71 26.42 16.90
N LEU A 35 1.52 26.65 17.94
CA LEU A 35 2.23 25.57 18.65
C LEU A 35 1.24 24.59 19.30
N ALA A 36 0.17 25.09 19.92
CA ALA A 36 -0.89 24.27 20.52
C ALA A 36 -1.66 23.41 19.50
N LYS A 37 -1.61 23.78 18.22
CA LYS A 37 -2.15 23.00 17.10
C LYS A 37 -1.15 22.01 16.51
N GLY A 38 0.02 21.82 17.14
CA GLY A 38 1.06 20.91 16.67
C GLY A 38 1.79 21.43 15.43
N LEU A 39 1.85 22.74 15.21
CA LEU A 39 2.66 23.33 14.15
C LEU A 39 4.08 23.63 14.64
N LEU A 40 5.06 23.30 13.81
CA LEU A 40 6.47 23.48 14.08
C LEU A 40 7.13 24.24 12.94
N SER A 41 8.19 25.00 13.24
CA SER A 41 8.96 25.75 12.23
C SER A 41 10.44 25.40 12.28
N THR A 42 11.11 25.46 11.14
CA THR A 42 12.57 25.37 11.03
C THR A 42 13.15 26.61 10.36
N GLU A 43 14.48 26.66 10.24
CA GLU A 43 15.16 27.67 9.44
C GLU A 43 14.63 27.70 8.00
N GLY A 44 14.55 28.89 7.40
CA GLY A 44 14.11 29.05 6.01
C GLY A 44 12.59 29.10 5.76
N ASP A 45 11.80 29.39 6.80
CA ASP A 45 10.33 29.52 6.80
C ASP A 45 9.57 28.22 6.51
N TRP A 46 10.19 27.06 6.75
CA TRP A 46 9.49 25.78 6.65
C TRP A 46 8.58 25.57 7.85
N LEU A 47 7.37 25.09 7.59
CA LEU A 47 6.35 24.79 8.59
C LEU A 47 5.91 23.34 8.47
N PHE A 48 5.88 22.60 9.58
CA PHE A 48 5.51 21.20 9.63
C PHE A 48 4.31 21.02 10.55
N SER A 49 3.42 20.09 10.22
CA SER A 49 2.46 19.57 11.19
C SER A 49 3.01 18.32 11.88
N GLU A 50 2.55 18.05 13.09
CA GLU A 50 2.89 16.81 13.82
C GLU A 50 2.65 15.54 13.00
N THR A 51 1.64 15.52 12.11
CA THR A 51 1.35 14.38 11.23
C THR A 51 2.47 14.09 10.24
N GLU A 52 3.26 15.09 9.84
CA GLU A 52 4.40 14.91 8.94
C GLU A 52 5.66 14.41 9.67
N LEU A 53 5.64 14.45 11.01
CA LEU A 53 6.76 14.11 11.90
C LEU A 53 6.57 12.75 12.60
N GLN A 54 5.83 11.86 11.96
CA GLN A 54 5.56 10.52 12.46
C GLN A 54 6.52 9.49 11.83
N HIS A 55 6.76 8.41 12.57
CA HIS A 55 7.61 7.28 12.14
C HIS A 55 6.88 5.93 12.20
N GLN A 56 5.55 5.95 12.32
CA GLN A 56 4.70 4.77 12.38
C GLN A 56 3.68 4.82 11.23
N PHE A 57 3.93 4.06 10.18
CA PHE A 57 3.00 3.85 9.08
C PHE A 57 2.18 2.61 9.41
N ILE A 58 0.89 2.80 9.69
CA ILE A 58 0.03 1.77 10.30
C ILE A 58 -0.77 0.99 9.25
N PHE A 59 -0.87 1.52 8.04
CA PHE A 59 -1.67 0.91 6.98
C PHE A 59 -1.04 -0.40 6.49
N ASP A 60 -1.88 -1.41 6.18
CA ASP A 60 -1.60 -2.56 5.31
C ASP A 60 -0.40 -3.47 5.58
N THR A 61 0.37 -3.22 6.63
CA THR A 61 1.59 -3.99 6.94
C THR A 61 1.44 -4.87 8.17
N SER A 62 0.26 -4.87 8.79
CA SER A 62 -0.07 -5.82 9.84
C SER A 62 -0.18 -7.24 9.24
N PRO A 63 0.31 -8.27 9.94
CA PRO A 63 0.28 -9.65 9.43
C PRO A 63 -1.10 -10.13 8.98
N ASP A 64 -2.17 -9.63 9.59
CA ASP A 64 -3.55 -10.02 9.29
C ASP A 64 -4.08 -9.38 7.99
N ILE A 65 -3.53 -8.23 7.57
CA ILE A 65 -3.96 -7.49 6.37
C ILE A 65 -3.09 -7.85 5.15
N LEU A 66 -1.83 -8.21 5.34
CA LEU A 66 -0.92 -8.59 4.24
C LEU A 66 -1.50 -9.62 3.24
N PRO A 67 -2.26 -10.65 3.67
CA PRO A 67 -2.90 -11.57 2.73
C PRO A 67 -3.91 -10.89 1.79
N TYR A 68 -4.61 -9.85 2.24
CA TYR A 68 -5.53 -9.09 1.40
C TYR A 68 -4.80 -8.14 0.46
N VAL A 69 -3.71 -7.52 0.92
CA VAL A 69 -2.84 -6.70 0.07
C VAL A 69 -2.25 -7.53 -1.07
N LYS A 70 -1.74 -8.73 -0.76
CA LYS A 70 -1.29 -9.69 -1.77
C LYS A 70 -2.42 -10.07 -2.72
N ALA A 71 -3.58 -10.42 -2.18
CA ALA A 71 -4.75 -10.80 -2.96
C ALA A 71 -5.25 -9.69 -3.89
N LEU A 72 -5.11 -8.42 -3.48
CA LEU A 72 -5.39 -7.27 -4.32
C LEU A 72 -4.36 -7.16 -5.44
N ALA A 73 -3.06 -7.19 -5.14
CA ALA A 73 -2.00 -7.16 -6.16
C ALA A 73 -2.15 -8.29 -7.20
N GLU A 74 -2.49 -9.51 -6.75
CA GLU A 74 -2.81 -10.63 -7.63
C GLU A 74 -4.02 -10.33 -8.53
N ALA A 75 -5.09 -9.76 -7.98
CA ALA A 75 -6.29 -9.43 -8.74
C ALA A 75 -6.00 -8.42 -9.88
N PHE A 76 -5.05 -7.49 -9.68
CA PHE A 76 -4.57 -6.64 -10.77
C PHE A 76 -3.89 -7.47 -11.86
N GLY A 77 -2.91 -8.31 -11.49
CA GLY A 77 -2.16 -9.14 -12.44
C GLY A 77 -3.05 -10.12 -13.22
N ASP A 78 -4.01 -10.75 -12.53
CA ASP A 78 -5.00 -11.65 -13.12
C ASP A 78 -5.90 -10.98 -14.16
N ASN A 79 -6.05 -9.65 -14.08
CA ASN A 79 -6.80 -8.82 -15.01
C ASN A 79 -5.90 -8.10 -16.03
N GLY A 80 -4.63 -8.51 -16.15
CA GLY A 80 -3.68 -7.94 -17.11
C GLY A 80 -3.23 -6.52 -16.76
N LEU A 81 -3.42 -6.09 -15.50
CA LEU A 81 -3.02 -4.78 -15.00
C LEU A 81 -1.64 -4.91 -14.32
N ASN A 82 -0.76 -3.94 -14.55
CA ASN A 82 0.52 -3.85 -13.85
C ASN A 82 0.44 -2.69 -12.83
N PRO A 83 0.25 -2.99 -11.53
CA PRO A 83 0.16 -1.95 -10.50
C PRO A 83 1.54 -1.44 -10.11
N MET A 84 1.68 -0.12 -10.09
CA MET A 84 2.83 0.58 -9.54
C MET A 84 2.33 1.58 -8.49
N LEU A 85 2.95 1.57 -7.33
CA LEU A 85 2.59 2.44 -6.23
C LEU A 85 3.67 3.51 -6.02
N ALA A 86 3.31 4.75 -6.33
CA ALA A 86 4.15 5.93 -6.14
C ALA A 86 3.88 6.54 -4.75
N LEU A 87 4.60 6.04 -3.76
CA LEU A 87 4.54 6.50 -2.37
C LEU A 87 5.26 7.84 -2.23
N LEU A 88 4.52 8.92 -1.98
CA LEU A 88 5.15 10.22 -1.74
C LEU A 88 5.71 10.25 -0.31
N PRO A 89 7.02 10.47 -0.12
CA PRO A 89 7.60 10.60 1.20
C PRO A 89 7.10 11.87 1.88
N SER A 90 7.08 11.89 3.22
CA SER A 90 6.69 13.09 3.96
C SER A 90 7.76 14.18 3.83
N ARG A 91 7.33 15.44 3.97
CA ARG A 91 8.28 16.55 4.09
C ARG A 91 9.19 16.42 5.29
N GLY A 92 8.72 15.81 6.39
CA GLY A 92 9.53 15.50 7.56
C GLY A 92 10.76 14.65 7.19
N MET A 93 10.59 13.60 6.39
CA MET A 93 11.72 12.76 5.94
C MET A 93 12.72 13.53 5.08
N VAL A 94 12.24 14.44 4.22
CA VAL A 94 13.09 15.15 3.27
C VAL A 94 13.77 16.37 3.91
N TYR A 95 13.04 17.18 4.67
CA TYR A 95 13.46 18.49 5.18
C TYR A 95 13.48 18.61 6.71
N GLY A 96 13.06 17.59 7.46
CA GLY A 96 12.91 17.66 8.92
C GLY A 96 14.20 17.48 9.72
N ASP A 97 15.36 17.32 9.08
CA ASP A 97 16.64 17.25 9.78
C ASP A 97 16.85 18.50 10.65
N GLY A 98 17.09 18.32 11.95
CA GLY A 98 17.32 19.42 12.90
C GLY A 98 16.08 19.87 13.69
N LEU A 99 14.89 19.31 13.42
CA LEU A 99 13.73 19.47 14.30
C LEU A 99 13.97 18.77 15.64
N SER A 100 13.85 19.52 16.75
CA SER A 100 13.96 18.95 18.09
C SER A 100 12.84 17.95 18.35
N ALA A 101 13.19 16.77 18.89
CA ALA A 101 12.27 15.65 19.17
C ALA A 101 11.69 14.91 17.95
N TYR A 102 12.16 15.19 16.73
CA TYR A 102 11.84 14.39 15.54
C TYR A 102 13.06 13.62 15.03
N GLU A 103 12.93 12.30 14.92
CA GLU A 103 13.96 11.42 14.35
C GLU A 103 13.65 11.15 12.87
N ALA A 104 14.16 12.02 11.99
CA ALA A 104 14.00 11.86 10.55
C ALA A 104 14.56 10.51 10.05
N SER A 105 15.68 10.04 10.60
CA SER A 105 16.25 8.72 10.27
C SER A 105 15.30 7.56 10.56
N ALA A 106 14.65 7.56 11.73
CA ALA A 106 13.67 6.52 12.06
C ALA A 106 12.48 6.53 11.10
N SER A 107 12.05 7.72 10.67
CA SER A 107 10.97 7.86 9.68
C SER A 107 11.37 7.35 8.29
N ARG A 108 12.62 7.61 7.86
CA ARG A 108 13.19 7.09 6.61
C ARG A 108 13.29 5.56 6.64
N ASP A 109 13.77 4.99 7.74
CA ASP A 109 13.87 3.55 7.92
C ASP A 109 12.48 2.89 7.89
N ALA A 110 11.49 3.50 8.55
CA ALA A 110 10.10 3.05 8.51
C ALA A 110 9.50 3.13 7.10
N TYR A 111 9.78 4.19 6.34
CA TYR A 111 9.37 4.32 4.94
C TYR A 111 9.94 3.18 4.09
N GLN A 112 11.24 2.88 4.25
CA GLN A 112 11.89 1.79 3.51
C GLN A 112 11.33 0.42 3.91
N ALA A 113 11.07 0.19 5.19
CA ALA A 113 10.46 -1.05 5.66
C ALA A 113 9.05 -1.23 5.08
N PHE A 114 8.24 -0.17 5.09
CA PHE A 114 6.90 -0.14 4.51
C PHE A 114 6.92 -0.44 3.01
N ARG A 115 7.75 0.30 2.26
CA ARG A 115 8.00 0.10 0.82
C ARG A 115 8.40 -1.34 0.50
N ASN A 116 9.36 -1.89 1.23
CA ASN A 116 9.84 -3.25 1.03
C ASN A 116 8.75 -4.30 1.32
N THR A 117 7.87 -4.03 2.28
CA THR A 117 6.72 -4.90 2.57
C THR A 117 5.75 -4.93 1.40
N LEU A 118 5.40 -3.77 0.82
CA LEU A 118 4.51 -3.70 -0.33
C LEU A 118 5.11 -4.34 -1.60
N ASN A 119 6.42 -4.14 -1.85
CA ASN A 119 7.13 -4.86 -2.92
C ASN A 119 7.01 -6.38 -2.77
N ARG A 120 7.12 -6.92 -1.54
CA ARG A 120 6.96 -8.37 -1.30
C ARG A 120 5.53 -8.87 -1.54
N GLN A 121 4.52 -8.00 -1.46
CA GLN A 121 3.13 -8.37 -1.76
C GLN A 121 2.77 -8.21 -3.25
N GLY A 122 3.69 -7.73 -4.09
CA GLY A 122 3.48 -7.62 -5.54
C GLY A 122 3.18 -6.21 -6.05
N PHE A 123 3.19 -5.19 -5.20
CA PHE A 123 3.12 -3.79 -5.63
C PHE A 123 4.52 -3.24 -5.89
N LEU A 124 4.81 -2.88 -7.14
CA LEU A 124 6.08 -2.25 -7.46
C LEU A 124 6.10 -0.81 -6.92
N THR A 125 7.02 -0.51 -6.01
CA THR A 125 7.12 0.80 -5.36
C THR A 125 8.50 1.41 -5.61
N PRO A 126 8.68 2.33 -6.58
CA PRO A 126 9.96 3.01 -6.76
C PRO A 126 10.34 3.88 -5.56
N ASP A 127 11.64 4.07 -5.31
CA ASP A 127 12.12 4.77 -4.12
C ASP A 127 12.16 6.30 -4.33
N LEU A 128 11.01 6.94 -4.15
CA LEU A 128 10.89 8.39 -4.30
C LEU A 128 11.60 9.18 -3.18
N LEU A 129 11.80 8.58 -2.00
CA LEU A 129 12.53 9.22 -0.91
C LEU A 129 14.00 9.45 -1.29
N TYR A 130 14.66 8.41 -1.81
CA TYR A 130 16.05 8.53 -2.27
C TYR A 130 16.22 9.65 -3.31
N LEU A 131 15.30 9.75 -4.27
CA LEU A 131 15.31 10.79 -5.29
C LEU A 131 15.15 12.19 -4.69
N PHE A 132 14.23 12.34 -3.74
CA PHE A 132 13.95 13.63 -3.13
C PHE A 132 15.09 14.10 -2.23
N GLU A 133 15.76 13.18 -1.54
CA GLU A 133 16.97 13.50 -0.76
C GLU A 133 18.12 13.95 -1.67
N ALA A 134 18.35 13.25 -2.78
CA ALA A 134 19.37 13.62 -3.75
C ALA A 134 19.10 15.00 -4.37
N ALA A 135 17.85 15.27 -4.74
CA ALA A 135 17.46 16.57 -5.31
C ALA A 135 17.53 17.70 -4.27
N ARG A 136 17.18 17.45 -3.01
CA ARG A 136 17.38 18.41 -1.92
C ARG A 136 18.85 18.77 -1.73
N GLN A 137 19.76 17.80 -1.80
CA GLN A 137 21.21 18.06 -1.71
C GLN A 137 21.72 18.96 -2.83
N GLN A 138 21.00 19.05 -3.95
CA GLN A 138 21.24 19.96 -5.06
C GLN A 138 20.46 21.27 -4.93
N GLU A 139 19.99 21.60 -3.73
CA GLU A 139 19.23 22.81 -3.40
C GLU A 139 17.90 22.96 -4.17
N GLN A 140 17.35 21.85 -4.69
CA GLN A 140 16.04 21.87 -5.32
C GLN A 140 14.93 21.84 -4.25
N GLN A 141 13.96 22.74 -4.41
CA GLN A 141 12.77 22.76 -3.58
C GLN A 141 11.70 21.87 -4.20
N LEU A 142 11.29 20.85 -3.44
CA LEU A 142 10.41 19.78 -3.90
C LEU A 142 8.99 19.90 -3.34
N PHE A 143 8.81 20.69 -2.30
CA PHE A 143 7.52 20.93 -1.64
C PHE A 143 7.37 22.42 -1.35
N PHE A 144 6.13 22.86 -1.21
CA PHE A 144 5.87 24.17 -0.63
C PHE A 144 6.39 24.21 0.82
N LYS A 145 6.91 25.36 1.23
CA LYS A 145 7.49 25.50 2.58
C LYS A 145 6.45 25.38 3.70
N ALA A 146 5.22 25.77 3.40
CA ALA A 146 4.12 25.92 4.33
C ALA A 146 2.84 25.19 3.88
N ASP A 147 3.00 24.10 3.14
CA ASP A 147 1.93 23.21 2.69
C ASP A 147 2.46 21.77 2.62
N THR A 148 1.60 20.77 2.72
CA THR A 148 1.99 19.36 2.55
C THR A 148 2.18 18.98 1.09
N LEU A 149 1.71 19.81 0.15
CA LEU A 149 1.81 19.57 -1.29
C LEU A 149 3.26 19.66 -1.80
N TRP A 150 3.59 18.69 -2.65
CA TRP A 150 4.78 18.74 -3.50
C TRP A 150 4.69 19.87 -4.55
N LEU A 151 5.82 20.20 -5.18
CA LEU A 151 5.96 21.14 -6.29
C LEU A 151 6.05 20.39 -7.64
N PRO A 152 5.88 21.08 -8.79
CA PRO A 152 6.02 20.46 -10.10
C PRO A 152 7.37 19.78 -10.33
N GLU A 153 8.43 20.24 -9.68
CA GLU A 153 9.75 19.62 -9.79
C GLU A 153 9.80 18.22 -9.17
N ALA A 154 9.17 18.02 -8.01
CA ALA A 154 9.03 16.70 -7.40
C ALA A 154 8.16 15.78 -8.26
N ALA A 155 7.05 16.30 -8.80
CA ALA A 155 6.21 15.56 -9.73
C ALA A 155 6.99 15.14 -10.99
N ARG A 156 7.83 16.03 -11.53
CA ARG A 156 8.69 15.75 -12.69
C ARG A 156 9.69 14.64 -12.42
N LEU A 157 10.41 14.70 -11.29
CA LEU A 157 11.38 13.68 -10.88
C LEU A 157 10.71 12.34 -10.65
N SER A 158 9.58 12.31 -9.95
CA SER A 158 8.80 11.09 -9.73
C SER A 158 8.30 10.51 -11.06
N ALA A 159 7.75 11.33 -11.95
CA ALA A 159 7.26 10.86 -13.25
C ALA A 159 8.38 10.25 -14.11
N GLN A 160 9.58 10.84 -14.07
CA GLN A 160 10.75 10.31 -14.75
C GLN A 160 11.14 8.95 -14.20
N GLU A 161 11.22 8.80 -12.87
CA GLU A 161 11.54 7.51 -12.25
C GLU A 161 10.51 6.44 -12.55
N LEU A 162 9.23 6.75 -12.38
CA LEU A 162 8.15 5.81 -12.68
C LEU A 162 8.24 5.37 -14.14
N SER A 163 8.52 6.29 -15.08
CA SER A 163 8.69 5.97 -16.50
C SER A 163 9.90 5.06 -16.77
N ASN A 164 11.05 5.31 -16.12
CA ASN A 164 12.22 4.42 -16.21
C ASN A 164 11.90 2.99 -15.75
N VAL A 165 11.02 2.86 -14.76
CA VAL A 165 10.57 1.55 -14.26
C VAL A 165 9.56 0.92 -15.23
N LEU A 166 8.64 1.70 -15.81
CA LEU A 166 7.71 1.22 -16.84
C LEU A 166 8.46 0.64 -18.05
N GLU A 167 9.56 1.26 -18.45
CA GLU A 167 10.40 0.79 -19.57
C GLU A 167 10.99 -0.61 -19.37
N GLN A 168 11.08 -1.09 -18.13
CA GLN A 168 11.60 -2.41 -17.81
C GLN A 168 10.57 -3.53 -18.04
N TYR A 169 9.29 -3.19 -18.18
CA TYR A 169 8.25 -4.16 -18.51
C TYR A 169 8.36 -4.58 -19.97
N SER A 170 8.39 -5.90 -20.23
CA SER A 170 8.42 -6.43 -21.59
C SER A 170 7.21 -5.98 -22.44
N SER A 171 6.05 -5.77 -21.81
CA SER A 171 4.84 -5.27 -22.44
C SER A 171 4.94 -3.80 -22.87
N TYR A 172 5.80 -3.00 -22.24
CA TYR A 172 5.91 -1.57 -22.53
C TYR A 172 6.37 -1.29 -23.97
N ALA A 173 7.30 -2.09 -24.49
CA ALA A 173 7.85 -1.92 -25.83
C ALA A 173 6.80 -2.13 -26.94
N ALA A 174 5.75 -2.92 -26.66
CA ALA A 174 4.66 -3.19 -27.61
C ALA A 174 3.60 -2.08 -27.66
N LEU A 175 3.62 -1.14 -26.71
CA LEU A 175 2.63 -0.07 -26.63
C LEU A 175 2.98 1.07 -27.59
N ALA A 176 1.98 1.55 -28.33
CA ALA A 176 2.17 2.67 -29.26
C ALA A 176 2.56 3.95 -28.48
N LYS A 177 3.68 4.55 -28.87
CA LYS A 177 4.22 5.76 -28.24
C LYS A 177 3.72 7.01 -28.94
N THR A 178 3.45 8.04 -28.15
CA THR A 178 3.13 9.40 -28.60
C THR A 178 4.21 10.33 -28.05
N LYS A 179 4.69 11.24 -28.89
CA LYS A 179 5.60 12.29 -28.42
C LYS A 179 4.80 13.36 -27.69
N PHE A 180 5.18 13.66 -26.45
CA PHE A 180 4.64 14.79 -25.71
C PHE A 180 5.74 15.80 -25.40
N GLU A 181 5.37 17.07 -25.31
CA GLU A 181 6.25 18.17 -24.94
C GLU A 181 5.62 18.98 -23.81
N THR A 182 6.39 19.20 -22.75
CA THR A 182 6.05 20.04 -21.61
C THR A 182 6.73 21.39 -21.74
N ALA A 183 5.96 22.46 -21.53
CA ALA A 183 6.49 23.81 -21.46
C ALA A 183 6.00 24.50 -20.18
N GLU A 184 6.82 25.40 -19.64
CA GLU A 184 6.37 26.34 -18.61
C GLU A 184 5.29 27.24 -19.22
N ASP A 185 4.11 27.30 -18.59
CA ASP A 185 2.96 28.07 -19.09
C ASP A 185 2.67 29.33 -18.27
N GLY A 186 3.47 29.58 -17.23
CA GLY A 186 3.38 30.79 -16.41
C GLY A 186 3.93 30.57 -15.00
N LYS A 187 3.72 31.59 -14.17
CA LYS A 187 3.93 31.51 -12.72
C LYS A 187 2.60 31.62 -12.00
N GLU A 188 2.46 30.87 -10.93
CA GLU A 188 1.31 30.93 -10.03
C GLU A 188 1.79 31.29 -8.62
N SER A 189 0.92 31.94 -7.85
CA SER A 189 1.12 32.17 -6.43
C SER A 189 0.14 31.31 -5.66
N TYR A 190 0.62 30.62 -4.65
CA TYR A 190 -0.17 29.71 -3.83
C TYR A 190 0.07 29.98 -2.36
N LYS A 191 -1.02 30.11 -1.60
CA LYS A 191 -0.98 30.13 -0.14
C LYS A 191 -1.10 28.70 0.37
N GLY A 192 -0.17 28.26 1.21
CA GLY A 192 -0.20 26.91 1.76
C GLY A 192 -1.30 26.68 2.80
N LEU A 193 -1.63 25.42 3.04
CA LEU A 193 -2.54 24.97 4.08
C LEU A 193 -2.03 25.40 5.46
N LEU A 194 -0.76 25.14 5.78
CA LEU A 194 -0.18 25.48 7.07
C LEU A 194 -0.06 27.00 7.22
N SER A 195 0.23 27.71 6.12
CA SER A 195 0.13 29.18 6.11
C SER A 195 -1.27 29.65 6.52
N ARG A 196 -2.33 29.13 5.88
CA ARG A 196 -3.72 29.49 6.24
C ARG A 196 -4.06 29.15 7.70
N GLN A 197 -3.58 28.02 8.21
CA GLN A 197 -3.79 27.63 9.61
C GLN A 197 -3.12 28.60 10.57
N ILE A 198 -1.92 29.09 10.26
CA ILE A 198 -1.25 30.15 11.03
C ILE A 198 -2.00 31.48 10.92
N GLU A 199 -2.46 31.88 9.74
CA GLU A 199 -3.27 33.11 9.61
C GLU A 199 -4.50 33.06 10.51
N GLN A 200 -5.17 31.91 10.54
CA GLN A 200 -6.34 31.68 11.37
C GLN A 200 -6.03 31.63 12.86
N ALA A 201 -4.91 31.00 13.26
CA ALA A 201 -4.54 30.83 14.66
C ALA A 201 -3.91 32.10 15.27
N CYS A 202 -3.04 32.77 14.51
CA CYS A 202 -2.21 33.87 15.00
C CYS A 202 -2.68 35.26 14.54
N GLY A 203 -3.63 35.35 13.58
CA GLY A 203 -4.04 36.62 12.97
C GLY A 203 -2.95 37.29 12.11
N GLN A 204 -1.85 36.58 11.82
CA GLN A 204 -0.71 37.09 11.07
C GLN A 204 -0.80 36.67 9.60
N THR A 205 -0.84 37.62 8.67
CA THR A 205 -0.82 37.33 7.23
C THR A 205 0.46 36.61 6.83
N GLN A 206 0.30 35.46 6.18
CA GLN A 206 1.38 34.64 5.63
C GLN A 206 1.59 34.94 4.14
N LYS A 207 2.85 34.91 3.72
CA LYS A 207 3.23 35.17 2.34
C LYS A 207 2.84 33.99 1.44
N GLU A 208 2.38 34.30 0.23
CA GLU A 208 2.19 33.29 -0.81
C GLU A 208 3.52 32.90 -1.44
N GLU A 209 3.65 31.63 -1.80
CA GLU A 209 4.80 31.09 -2.50
C GLU A 209 4.53 31.08 -4.01
N SER A 210 5.50 31.56 -4.80
CA SER A 210 5.38 31.58 -6.26
C SER A 210 6.16 30.43 -6.88
N PHE A 211 5.54 29.73 -7.81
CA PHE A 211 6.12 28.58 -8.51
C PHE A 211 5.78 28.62 -10.00
N SER A 212 6.60 27.97 -10.81
CA SER A 212 6.36 27.82 -12.25
C SER A 212 5.33 26.74 -12.50
N ARG A 213 4.34 27.03 -13.34
CA ARG A 213 3.37 26.06 -13.83
C ARG A 213 3.84 25.45 -15.14
N PHE A 214 3.44 24.21 -15.38
CA PHE A 214 3.80 23.46 -16.58
C PHE A 214 2.56 22.86 -17.24
N VAL A 215 2.58 22.80 -18.57
CA VAL A 215 1.56 22.12 -19.35
C VAL A 215 2.20 21.22 -20.39
N THR A 216 1.68 20.00 -20.47
CA THR A 216 2.11 18.98 -21.43
C THR A 216 1.10 18.86 -22.56
N ARG A 217 1.60 18.80 -23.79
CA ARG A 217 0.77 18.59 -24.99
C ARG A 217 1.36 17.49 -25.87
N ALA A 218 0.50 16.71 -26.52
CA ALA A 218 0.95 15.81 -27.57
C ALA A 218 1.46 16.63 -28.76
N VAL A 219 2.57 16.20 -29.35
CA VAL A 219 3.09 16.79 -30.58
C VAL A 219 2.35 16.14 -31.74
N GLU A 220 1.52 16.90 -32.45
CA GLU A 220 0.92 16.43 -33.69
C GLU A 220 2.04 16.20 -34.72
N GLU A 221 2.25 14.93 -35.10
CA GLU A 221 3.02 14.65 -36.31
C GLU A 221 2.20 15.13 -37.51
N LYS A 222 2.73 16.11 -38.25
CA LYS A 222 2.22 16.45 -39.58
C LYS A 222 2.50 15.30 -40.54
N THR A 223 1.71 14.24 -40.47
CA THR A 223 1.60 13.28 -41.57
C THR A 223 0.58 13.80 -42.57
N ILE A 224 1.02 13.86 -43.83
CA ILE A 224 0.17 14.20 -44.98
C ILE A 224 -0.98 13.19 -45.02
N ALA A 225 -2.20 13.70 -45.10
CA ALA A 225 -3.44 12.93 -45.02
C ALA A 225 -3.49 11.77 -46.02
N GLU A 226 -3.77 10.57 -45.54
CA GLU A 226 -4.43 9.50 -46.28
C GLU A 226 -5.28 8.67 -45.29
N GLU A 227 -6.60 8.84 -45.42
CA GLU A 227 -7.68 7.93 -44.99
C GLU A 227 -7.55 7.26 -43.60
N ALA A 228 -7.54 8.05 -42.53
CA ALA A 228 -7.92 7.55 -41.21
C ALA A 228 -9.43 7.33 -41.18
N THR A 229 -9.84 6.09 -41.51
CA THR A 229 -11.08 5.50 -41.03
C THR A 229 -11.19 5.83 -39.54
N PHE A 230 -12.37 6.23 -39.03
CA PHE A 230 -12.62 6.45 -37.60
C PHE A 230 -12.30 5.17 -36.80
N THR A 231 -11.03 4.95 -36.49
CA THR A 231 -10.56 3.86 -35.63
C THR A 231 -10.90 4.24 -34.21
N GLN A 232 -11.50 3.29 -33.49
CA GLN A 232 -11.83 3.36 -32.06
C GLN A 232 -10.83 4.26 -31.31
N GLN A 233 -11.35 5.28 -30.65
CA GLN A 233 -10.58 6.21 -29.83
C GLN A 233 -9.69 5.38 -28.88
N LYS A 234 -8.37 5.37 -29.14
CA LYS A 234 -7.41 4.55 -28.40
C LYS A 234 -7.50 4.95 -26.93
N ARG A 235 -7.95 4.04 -26.08
CA ARG A 235 -8.02 4.28 -24.63
C ARG A 235 -6.60 4.45 -24.06
N PRO A 236 -6.44 5.20 -22.95
CA PRO A 236 -5.14 5.46 -22.36
C PRO A 236 -4.43 4.17 -21.96
N ASP A 237 -3.10 4.16 -22.09
CA ASP A 237 -2.29 2.99 -21.72
C ASP A 237 -2.00 2.99 -20.19
N ILE A 238 -2.01 4.18 -19.56
CA ILE A 238 -1.82 4.36 -18.12
C ILE A 238 -3.08 4.99 -17.50
N ILE A 239 -3.57 4.40 -16.41
CA ILE A 239 -4.48 5.09 -15.48
C ILE A 239 -3.69 5.58 -14.26
N LEU A 240 -3.85 6.86 -13.92
CA LEU A 240 -3.28 7.46 -12.72
C LEU A 240 -4.39 7.67 -11.68
N LEU A 241 -4.27 6.96 -10.56
CA LEU A 241 -5.16 6.94 -9.42
C LEU A 241 -4.48 7.67 -8.26
N SER A 242 -4.87 8.91 -8.01
CA SER A 242 -4.18 9.78 -7.06
C SER A 242 -5.14 10.34 -6.01
N THR A 243 -4.69 10.37 -4.75
CA THR A 243 -5.36 11.19 -3.72
C THR A 243 -4.92 12.66 -3.76
N GLN A 244 -3.95 12.99 -4.61
CA GLN A 244 -3.52 14.38 -4.82
C GLN A 244 -4.47 15.06 -5.81
N THR A 245 -5.36 15.91 -5.31
CA THR A 245 -6.41 16.58 -6.09
C THR A 245 -5.91 17.69 -7.02
N ARG A 246 -4.63 18.08 -6.92
CA ARG A 246 -4.04 19.25 -7.59
C ARG A 246 -3.07 18.93 -8.73
N ASP A 247 -3.27 17.82 -9.43
CA ASP A 247 -2.48 17.46 -10.62
C ASP A 247 -2.46 18.58 -11.69
N GLN A 248 -3.53 19.37 -11.82
CA GLN A 248 -3.56 20.51 -12.75
C GLN A 248 -2.53 21.61 -12.44
N LEU A 249 -2.07 21.68 -11.19
CA LEU A 249 -1.03 22.62 -10.76
C LEU A 249 0.37 21.98 -10.87
N MET A 250 0.45 20.69 -10.59
CA MET A 250 1.73 19.95 -10.48
C MET A 250 2.17 19.29 -11.79
N ASN A 251 1.25 19.16 -12.76
CA ASN A 251 1.48 18.55 -14.08
C ASN A 251 2.07 17.13 -13.99
N PHE A 252 1.74 16.36 -12.93
CA PHE A 252 2.32 15.03 -12.72
C PHE A 252 1.91 14.07 -13.85
N SER A 253 0.63 14.06 -14.21
CA SER A 253 0.11 13.26 -15.34
C SER A 253 0.76 13.65 -16.67
N GLY A 254 1.04 14.94 -16.86
CA GLY A 254 1.71 15.45 -18.05
C GLY A 254 3.18 15.03 -18.13
N PHE A 255 3.95 15.20 -17.05
CA PHE A 255 5.34 14.72 -16.99
C PHE A 255 5.41 13.21 -17.22
N LEU A 256 4.48 12.44 -16.64
CA LEU A 256 4.40 11.01 -16.85
C LEU A 256 4.15 10.67 -18.32
N ALA A 257 3.23 11.37 -18.99
CA ALA A 257 2.99 11.20 -20.43
C ALA A 257 4.25 11.53 -21.25
N GLN A 258 4.97 12.60 -20.90
CA GLN A 258 6.21 12.99 -21.57
C GLN A 258 7.31 11.94 -21.45
N TYR A 259 7.62 11.47 -20.23
CA TYR A 259 8.73 10.55 -20.02
C TYR A 259 8.41 9.13 -20.48
N SER A 260 7.15 8.68 -20.33
CA SER A 260 6.75 7.34 -20.79
C SER A 260 6.37 7.28 -22.28
N GLY A 261 6.10 8.43 -22.91
CA GLY A 261 5.50 8.48 -24.24
C GLY A 261 4.14 7.79 -24.34
N LEU A 262 3.47 7.54 -23.21
CA LEU A 262 2.17 6.86 -23.15
C LEU A 262 1.05 7.84 -22.81
N GLN A 263 -0.16 7.55 -23.27
CA GLN A 263 -1.33 8.32 -22.86
C GLN A 263 -1.68 8.01 -21.41
N VAL A 264 -1.82 9.07 -20.60
CA VAL A 264 -2.17 9.00 -19.19
C VAL A 264 -3.58 9.54 -19.00
N ASN A 265 -4.46 8.76 -18.38
CA ASN A 265 -5.72 9.25 -17.83
C ASN A 265 -5.62 9.36 -16.31
N ALA A 266 -5.50 10.59 -15.84
CA ALA A 266 -5.56 10.89 -14.42
C ALA A 266 -7.03 11.01 -13.99
N ILE A 267 -7.46 10.13 -13.08
CA ILE A 267 -8.78 10.26 -12.48
C ILE A 267 -8.69 11.31 -11.38
N LYS A 268 -9.31 12.46 -11.63
CA LYS A 268 -9.17 13.68 -10.82
C LYS A 268 -10.42 13.88 -9.97
N ARG A 269 -10.61 13.16 -8.85
CA ARG A 269 -11.74 13.43 -7.91
C ARG A 269 -11.71 12.53 -6.65
N PHE A 270 -10.60 12.47 -5.92
CA PHE A 270 -10.56 11.68 -4.69
C PHE A 270 -10.09 12.51 -3.51
N GLU A 271 -11.06 12.93 -2.71
CA GLU A 271 -10.86 13.28 -1.30
C GLU A 271 -11.27 12.05 -0.48
N GLY A 272 -10.66 11.81 0.69
CA GLY A 272 -10.95 10.64 1.52
C GLY A 272 -9.85 9.59 1.51
N SER A 273 -10.23 8.31 1.60
CA SER A 273 -9.28 7.20 1.77
C SER A 273 -8.37 6.99 0.55
N ILE A 274 -7.15 6.52 0.79
CA ILE A 274 -6.22 6.04 -0.25
C ILE A 274 -6.81 4.92 -1.11
N LEU A 275 -7.83 4.21 -0.63
CA LEU A 275 -8.54 3.16 -1.36
C LEU A 275 -9.65 3.68 -2.29
N SER A 276 -10.19 4.88 -2.06
CA SER A 276 -11.29 5.44 -2.85
C SER A 276 -10.98 5.59 -4.36
N PRO A 277 -9.75 5.99 -4.78
CA PRO A 277 -9.37 5.98 -6.19
C PRO A 277 -9.47 4.60 -6.84
N LEU A 278 -9.06 3.56 -6.14
CA LEU A 278 -9.13 2.17 -6.61
C LEU A 278 -10.59 1.73 -6.73
N ALA A 279 -11.39 1.95 -5.68
CA ALA A 279 -12.80 1.61 -5.66
C ALA A 279 -13.57 2.27 -6.81
N SER A 280 -13.30 3.55 -7.05
CA SER A 280 -13.94 4.32 -8.12
C SER A 280 -13.53 3.85 -9.52
N PHE A 281 -12.24 3.54 -9.72
CA PHE A 281 -11.79 2.99 -10.99
C PHE A 281 -12.42 1.61 -11.25
N PHE A 282 -12.30 0.70 -10.30
CA PHE A 282 -12.81 -0.66 -10.47
C PHE A 282 -14.32 -0.68 -10.58
N SER A 283 -15.06 0.22 -9.93
CA SER A 283 -16.53 0.22 -10.03
C SER A 283 -17.06 0.96 -11.27
N SER A 284 -16.21 1.66 -12.02
CA SER A 284 -16.62 2.47 -13.18
C SER A 284 -17.18 1.63 -14.32
N ASP A 285 -18.12 2.20 -15.09
CA ASP A 285 -18.65 1.56 -16.30
C ASP A 285 -17.56 1.29 -17.34
N ALA A 286 -16.56 2.16 -17.45
CA ALA A 286 -15.40 1.94 -18.32
C ALA A 286 -14.69 0.62 -18.00
N TYR A 287 -14.45 0.35 -16.71
CA TYR A 287 -13.81 -0.90 -16.28
C TYR A 287 -14.77 -2.08 -16.36
N GLN A 288 -15.99 -1.92 -15.85
CA GLN A 288 -16.91 -3.04 -15.64
C GLN A 288 -17.71 -3.43 -16.87
N LEU A 289 -18.25 -2.45 -17.60
CA LEU A 289 -19.14 -2.69 -18.74
C LEU A 289 -18.41 -2.62 -20.07
N GLU A 290 -17.46 -1.69 -20.19
CA GLU A 290 -16.77 -1.45 -21.47
C GLU A 290 -15.46 -2.23 -21.63
N GLY A 291 -15.11 -3.07 -20.65
CA GLY A 291 -13.92 -3.93 -20.70
C GLY A 291 -12.59 -3.17 -20.74
N TYR A 292 -12.53 -1.93 -20.23
CA TYR A 292 -11.27 -1.19 -20.19
C TYR A 292 -10.28 -1.87 -19.24
N ARG A 293 -9.12 -2.26 -19.77
CA ARG A 293 -7.99 -2.82 -19.02
C ARG A 293 -6.71 -2.04 -19.41
N PRO A 294 -6.34 -0.98 -18.67
CA PRO A 294 -5.10 -0.26 -18.93
C PRO A 294 -3.90 -1.16 -18.69
N SER A 295 -2.82 -0.98 -19.45
CA SER A 295 -1.60 -1.79 -19.26
C SER A 295 -0.92 -1.50 -17.92
N PHE A 296 -1.00 -0.25 -17.45
CA PHE A 296 -0.42 0.18 -16.19
C PHE A 296 -1.42 0.94 -15.33
N VAL A 297 -1.36 0.68 -14.03
CA VAL A 297 -2.09 1.43 -13.01
C VAL A 297 -1.08 2.06 -12.08
N ILE A 298 -1.02 3.40 -12.06
CA ILE A 298 -0.19 4.12 -11.09
C ILE A 298 -1.10 4.60 -9.96
N TRP A 299 -0.89 4.06 -8.77
CA TRP A 299 -1.57 4.48 -7.55
C TRP A 299 -0.63 5.38 -6.74
N THR A 300 -1.08 6.56 -6.31
CA THR A 300 -0.21 7.51 -5.60
C THR A 300 -0.93 8.25 -4.48
N PHE A 301 -0.26 8.38 -3.34
CA PHE A 301 -0.72 9.09 -2.16
C PHE A 301 0.47 9.55 -1.29
N ASP A 302 0.22 10.50 -0.38
CA ASP A 302 1.18 10.88 0.66
C ASP A 302 1.20 9.80 1.74
N ILE A 303 2.38 9.30 2.08
CA ILE A 303 2.52 8.25 3.09
C ILE A 303 1.90 8.63 4.44
N ASN A 304 1.80 9.92 4.80
CA ASN A 304 1.14 10.33 6.04
C ASN A 304 -0.36 10.02 6.07
N GLN A 305 -1.01 9.87 4.91
CA GLN A 305 -2.42 9.46 4.82
C GLN A 305 -2.62 8.07 5.43
N THR A 306 -1.60 7.19 5.35
CA THR A 306 -1.62 5.86 6.00
C THR A 306 -1.75 5.92 7.52
N ILE A 307 -1.32 7.03 8.14
CA ILE A 307 -1.37 7.23 9.60
C ILE A 307 -2.74 7.75 10.02
N GLN A 308 -3.26 8.72 9.24
CA GLN A 308 -4.61 9.24 9.44
C GLN A 308 -5.64 8.13 9.27
N GLU A 309 -5.41 7.24 8.30
CA GLU A 309 -6.21 6.05 8.08
C GLU A 309 -5.93 4.95 9.11
N GLY A 310 -4.69 4.72 9.55
CA GLY A 310 -4.41 3.72 10.59
C GLY A 310 -5.28 3.80 11.86
N ASN A 311 -5.81 4.98 12.20
CA ASN A 311 -6.72 5.21 13.33
C ASN A 311 -8.21 4.88 13.05
N TYR A 312 -8.66 4.89 11.79
CA TYR A 312 -10.05 4.59 11.39
C TYR A 312 -10.26 3.10 11.04
N PHE A 313 -9.17 2.37 10.77
CA PHE A 313 -9.21 1.16 9.96
C PHE A 313 -8.94 -0.15 10.75
N SER A 314 -8.70 -0.09 12.06
CA SER A 314 -8.34 -1.26 12.88
C SER A 314 -9.46 -2.26 13.18
N ALA A 315 -10.72 -2.00 12.77
CA ALA A 315 -11.85 -2.92 12.92
C ALA A 315 -12.66 -3.19 11.62
N ALA A 316 -12.56 -2.32 10.61
CA ALA A 316 -13.42 -2.36 9.41
C ALA A 316 -12.75 -2.98 8.16
N GLU A 317 -11.45 -3.27 8.20
CA GLU A 317 -10.66 -3.49 6.98
C GLU A 317 -10.77 -4.81 6.22
N PRO A 318 -11.22 -5.96 6.79
CA PRO A 318 -11.59 -7.08 5.93
C PRO A 318 -12.66 -6.63 4.92
N LEU A 319 -13.53 -5.68 5.28
CA LEU A 319 -14.65 -5.29 4.42
C LEU A 319 -14.18 -4.53 3.19
N SER A 320 -13.33 -3.50 3.31
CA SER A 320 -12.82 -2.74 2.15
C SER A 320 -12.12 -3.64 1.14
N TYR A 321 -11.30 -4.58 1.60
CA TYR A 321 -10.65 -5.58 0.73
C TYR A 321 -11.64 -6.57 0.12
N ARG A 322 -12.63 -7.02 0.90
CA ARG A 322 -13.74 -7.83 0.40
C ARG A 322 -14.60 -7.08 -0.61
N GLN A 323 -14.52 -5.76 -0.72
CA GLN A 323 -15.14 -5.01 -1.82
C GLN A 323 -14.18 -4.84 -3.01
N LEU A 324 -12.94 -4.41 -2.76
CA LEU A 324 -11.98 -4.07 -3.82
C LEU A 324 -11.49 -5.26 -4.62
N ILE A 325 -11.18 -6.38 -3.97
CA ILE A 325 -10.66 -7.59 -4.63
C ILE A 325 -11.68 -8.10 -5.66
N PRO A 326 -12.95 -8.37 -5.31
CA PRO A 326 -13.94 -8.76 -6.31
C PRO A 326 -14.24 -7.66 -7.32
N ALA A 327 -14.20 -6.37 -6.95
CA ALA A 327 -14.37 -5.28 -7.91
C ALA A 327 -13.29 -5.31 -9.01
N ALA A 328 -12.05 -5.68 -8.68
CA ALA A 328 -10.98 -5.83 -9.65
C ALA A 328 -11.25 -7.00 -10.63
N TYR A 329 -11.87 -8.10 -10.19
CA TYR A 329 -12.31 -9.19 -11.07
C TYR A 329 -13.52 -8.80 -11.93
N GLY A 330 -14.42 -8.01 -11.37
CA GLY A 330 -15.54 -7.40 -12.07
C GLY A 330 -16.85 -8.18 -11.99
N GLN A 331 -17.81 -7.78 -12.83
CA GLN A 331 -19.16 -8.37 -12.83
C GLN A 331 -19.20 -9.74 -13.52
N CYS A 332 -20.18 -10.56 -13.16
CA CYS A 332 -20.35 -11.91 -13.69
C CYS A 332 -21.74 -12.16 -14.31
N GLU A 333 -22.44 -11.16 -14.83
CA GLU A 333 -23.84 -11.30 -15.27
C GLU A 333 -24.09 -12.53 -16.18
N ALA A 334 -23.21 -12.75 -17.17
CA ALA A 334 -23.31 -13.90 -18.08
C ALA A 334 -22.95 -15.27 -17.45
N GLN A 335 -22.36 -15.29 -16.25
CA GLN A 335 -21.84 -16.48 -15.56
C GLN A 335 -22.30 -16.53 -14.09
N SER A 336 -23.39 -15.83 -13.76
CA SER A 336 -23.86 -15.71 -12.39
C SER A 336 -24.35 -17.07 -11.87
N MET A 337 -23.95 -17.41 -10.64
CA MET A 337 -24.44 -18.60 -9.93
C MET A 337 -25.89 -18.39 -9.50
N LEU A 338 -26.19 -17.20 -8.98
CA LEU A 338 -27.53 -16.73 -8.65
C LEU A 338 -27.68 -15.29 -9.14
N MET A 339 -28.89 -14.91 -9.52
CA MET A 339 -29.24 -13.53 -9.89
C MET A 339 -30.65 -13.19 -9.44
N ALA A 340 -30.87 -11.93 -9.09
CA ALA A 340 -32.18 -11.39 -8.77
C ALA A 340 -32.26 -9.92 -9.14
N GLU A 341 -33.46 -9.47 -9.46
CA GLU A 341 -33.79 -8.05 -9.60
C GLU A 341 -34.82 -7.68 -8.54
N GLY A 342 -34.67 -6.48 -8.01
CA GLY A 342 -35.50 -5.93 -6.96
C GLY A 342 -35.87 -4.48 -7.24
N ARG A 343 -36.84 -3.96 -6.49
CA ARG A 343 -37.39 -2.61 -6.64
C ARG A 343 -37.50 -1.96 -5.28
N GLU A 344 -37.70 -0.64 -5.27
CA GLU A 344 -37.91 0.14 -4.04
C GLU A 344 -36.77 -0.08 -3.03
N GLY A 345 -35.54 -0.23 -3.51
CA GLY A 345 -34.35 -0.39 -2.69
C GLY A 345 -34.18 -1.78 -2.07
N TYR A 346 -34.93 -2.81 -2.48
CA TYR A 346 -34.81 -4.16 -1.93
C TYR A 346 -34.63 -5.23 -3.00
N VAL A 347 -33.65 -6.11 -2.82
CA VAL A 347 -33.46 -7.34 -3.62
C VAL A 347 -33.04 -8.50 -2.73
N GLN A 348 -33.50 -9.72 -3.10
CA GLN A 348 -33.19 -10.95 -2.38
C GLN A 348 -32.76 -12.06 -3.35
N LEU A 349 -31.66 -12.73 -3.04
CA LEU A 349 -31.23 -13.95 -3.73
C LEU A 349 -31.44 -15.17 -2.83
N SER A 350 -32.21 -16.15 -3.30
CA SER A 350 -32.44 -17.41 -2.59
C SER A 350 -31.68 -18.56 -3.26
N ASN A 351 -30.94 -19.37 -2.49
CA ASN A 351 -30.23 -20.55 -2.98
C ASN A 351 -31.12 -21.80 -2.96
N GLU A 352 -32.27 -21.75 -3.64
CA GLU A 352 -33.25 -22.86 -3.66
C GLU A 352 -32.69 -24.14 -4.27
N ALA A 353 -31.72 -24.02 -5.17
CA ALA A 353 -31.04 -25.13 -5.82
C ALA A 353 -29.95 -25.78 -4.92
N ASN A 354 -29.73 -25.27 -3.71
CA ASN A 354 -28.73 -25.77 -2.76
C ASN A 354 -27.31 -25.85 -3.38
N LEU A 355 -26.93 -24.79 -4.09
CA LEU A 355 -25.60 -24.67 -4.70
C LEU A 355 -24.52 -24.56 -3.62
N GLU A 356 -23.32 -25.06 -3.93
CA GLU A 356 -22.14 -25.04 -3.06
C GLU A 356 -21.47 -23.65 -3.00
N ILE A 357 -22.23 -22.64 -2.55
CA ILE A 357 -21.78 -21.26 -2.41
C ILE A 357 -21.28 -21.04 -0.99
N ALA A 358 -19.96 -21.03 -0.78
CA ALA A 358 -19.34 -20.82 0.53
C ALA A 358 -17.93 -20.22 0.40
N GLY A 359 -17.55 -19.35 1.35
CA GLY A 359 -16.23 -18.73 1.43
C GLY A 359 -15.90 -17.75 0.30
N SER A 360 -14.65 -17.29 0.29
CA SER A 360 -14.07 -16.27 -0.60
C SER A 360 -13.96 -16.70 -2.08
N ASN A 361 -14.41 -17.91 -2.41
CA ASN A 361 -14.62 -18.32 -3.79
C ASN A 361 -15.78 -17.57 -4.45
N TYR A 362 -16.66 -16.98 -3.65
CA TYR A 362 -17.87 -16.32 -4.13
C TYR A 362 -17.95 -14.88 -3.62
N TYR A 363 -18.59 -14.04 -4.43
CA TYR A 363 -18.83 -12.65 -4.08
C TYR A 363 -20.18 -12.19 -4.63
N LEU A 364 -20.79 -11.27 -3.90
CA LEU A 364 -21.98 -10.54 -4.30
C LEU A 364 -21.57 -9.34 -5.16
N VAL A 365 -22.35 -9.08 -6.21
CA VAL A 365 -22.33 -7.84 -6.98
C VAL A 365 -23.72 -7.24 -6.90
N VAL A 366 -23.83 -5.96 -6.55
CA VAL A 366 -25.08 -5.20 -6.57
C VAL A 366 -24.89 -3.98 -7.44
N ALA A 367 -25.81 -3.71 -8.36
CA ALA A 367 -25.81 -2.55 -9.23
C ALA A 367 -27.17 -1.86 -9.25
N SER A 368 -27.14 -0.55 -9.44
CA SER A 368 -28.32 0.29 -9.63
C SER A 368 -28.06 1.33 -10.72
N ASP A 369 -29.10 1.68 -11.48
CA ASP A 369 -29.07 2.80 -12.43
C ASP A 369 -29.29 4.15 -11.72
N ALA A 370 -29.78 4.13 -10.48
CA ALA A 370 -29.93 5.30 -9.61
C ALA A 370 -28.73 5.43 -8.65
N ILE A 371 -28.50 6.63 -8.13
CA ILE A 371 -27.45 6.86 -7.12
C ILE A 371 -27.89 6.20 -5.81
N VAL A 372 -27.08 5.25 -5.33
CA VAL A 372 -27.22 4.59 -4.04
C VAL A 372 -25.94 4.85 -3.26
N THR A 373 -26.06 5.40 -2.05
CA THR A 373 -24.91 5.82 -1.22
C THR A 373 -24.54 4.80 -0.15
N GLY A 374 -25.42 3.83 0.11
CA GLY A 374 -25.11 2.70 0.97
C GLY A 374 -26.08 1.54 0.82
N LEU A 375 -25.64 0.36 1.28
CA LEU A 375 -26.41 -0.87 1.32
C LEU A 375 -26.29 -1.55 2.67
N GLU A 376 -27.41 -2.01 3.21
CA GLU A 376 -27.44 -3.05 4.25
C GLU A 376 -27.49 -4.42 3.56
N VAL A 377 -26.53 -5.28 3.88
CA VAL A 377 -26.44 -6.64 3.33
C VAL A 377 -26.54 -7.64 4.46
N VAL A 378 -27.48 -8.58 4.34
CA VAL A 378 -27.65 -9.70 5.26
C VAL A 378 -27.45 -11.01 4.52
N ILE A 379 -26.44 -11.78 4.91
CA ILE A 379 -26.15 -13.10 4.37
C ILE A 379 -26.59 -14.14 5.39
N HIS A 380 -27.54 -14.98 5.00
CA HIS A 380 -28.01 -16.12 5.77
C HIS A 380 -27.30 -17.39 5.32
N TYR A 381 -26.83 -18.19 6.27
CA TYR A 381 -26.15 -19.45 6.01
C TYR A 381 -27.00 -20.63 6.47
N GLN A 382 -26.88 -21.77 5.78
CA GLN A 382 -27.68 -22.99 6.05
C GLN A 382 -27.43 -23.58 7.45
N ASN A 383 -26.28 -23.27 8.06
CA ASN A 383 -25.94 -23.67 9.42
C ASN A 383 -26.65 -22.80 10.49
N GLY A 384 -27.47 -21.83 10.08
CA GLY A 384 -28.20 -20.90 10.94
C GLY A 384 -27.42 -19.65 11.33
N GLN A 385 -26.15 -19.52 10.94
CA GLN A 385 -25.39 -18.28 11.12
C GLN A 385 -25.89 -17.20 10.15
N LYS A 386 -25.62 -15.95 10.52
CA LYS A 386 -25.89 -14.78 9.69
C LYS A 386 -24.73 -13.80 9.77
N GLU A 387 -24.52 -13.07 8.69
CA GLU A 387 -23.57 -11.96 8.60
C GLU A 387 -24.34 -10.71 8.17
N GLU A 388 -24.23 -9.64 8.96
CA GLU A 388 -24.90 -8.36 8.73
C GLU A 388 -23.82 -7.30 8.49
N LEU A 389 -23.91 -6.60 7.36
CA LEU A 389 -22.88 -5.69 6.88
C LEU A 389 -23.52 -4.39 6.37
N GLU A 390 -22.89 -3.27 6.69
CA GLU A 390 -23.20 -1.97 6.10
C GLU A 390 -22.10 -1.63 5.09
N LEU A 391 -22.48 -1.53 3.81
CA LEU A 391 -21.60 -1.11 2.74
C LEU A 391 -21.83 0.36 2.47
N SER A 392 -20.88 1.21 2.86
CA SER A 392 -20.87 2.61 2.47
C SER A 392 -20.24 2.79 1.09
N GLN A 393 -20.63 3.86 0.39
CA GLN A 393 -20.07 4.19 -0.91
C GLN A 393 -18.56 4.50 -0.81
N MET A 394 -17.73 3.55 -1.28
CA MET A 394 -16.29 3.78 -1.48
C MET A 394 -15.99 4.48 -2.81
N ALA A 395 -16.88 4.30 -3.80
CA ALA A 395 -16.75 4.81 -5.16
C ALA A 395 -17.74 5.96 -5.39
N TYR A 396 -17.27 7.21 -5.48
CA TYR A 396 -18.15 8.40 -5.52
C TYR A 396 -19.11 8.48 -6.72
N ASP A 397 -18.71 7.92 -7.87
CA ASP A 397 -19.42 8.08 -9.15
C ASP A 397 -20.05 6.76 -9.63
N SER A 398 -20.26 5.79 -8.73
CA SER A 398 -20.80 4.46 -9.05
C SER A 398 -21.75 3.95 -7.97
N SER A 399 -22.87 3.37 -8.40
CA SER A 399 -23.80 2.59 -7.57
C SER A 399 -23.60 1.08 -7.72
N ARG A 400 -22.37 0.66 -8.03
CA ARG A 400 -21.95 -0.75 -8.01
C ARG A 400 -21.19 -1.07 -6.74
N TYR A 401 -21.65 -2.11 -6.07
CA TYR A 401 -21.06 -2.66 -4.86
C TYR A 401 -20.63 -4.09 -5.10
N PHE A 402 -19.53 -4.46 -4.47
CA PHE A 402 -18.96 -5.80 -4.52
C PHE A 402 -18.73 -6.29 -3.10
N LEU A 403 -18.93 -7.57 -2.82
CA LEU A 403 -18.68 -8.12 -1.49
C LEU A 403 -18.31 -9.60 -1.57
N GLU A 404 -17.05 -9.91 -1.29
CA GLU A 404 -16.54 -11.27 -1.10
C GLU A 404 -17.16 -11.91 0.15
N PHE A 405 -17.55 -13.18 0.06
CA PHE A 405 -18.09 -13.91 1.21
C PHE A 405 -16.98 -14.37 2.16
N SER A 406 -17.32 -14.46 3.44
CA SER A 406 -16.35 -14.72 4.50
C SER A 406 -15.86 -16.18 4.51
N ASP A 407 -14.55 -16.39 4.57
CA ASP A 407 -13.94 -17.70 4.83
C ASP A 407 -14.08 -18.15 6.29
N PHE A 408 -14.49 -17.26 7.19
CA PHE A 408 -14.61 -17.55 8.62
C PHE A 408 -15.95 -18.20 9.00
N ILE A 409 -16.89 -18.26 8.06
CA ILE A 409 -18.21 -18.86 8.28
C ILE A 409 -18.25 -20.22 7.58
N ASP A 410 -18.25 -21.28 8.39
CA ASP A 410 -18.35 -22.67 7.92
C ASP A 410 -19.81 -23.03 7.60
N GLY A 411 -20.33 -22.44 6.54
CA GLY A 411 -21.71 -22.60 6.09
C GLY A 411 -21.91 -22.20 4.64
N LYS A 412 -22.85 -22.87 3.97
CA LYS A 412 -23.29 -22.48 2.62
C LYS A 412 -24.26 -21.32 2.70
N VAL A 413 -24.18 -20.41 1.75
CA VAL A 413 -25.15 -19.33 1.61
C VAL A 413 -26.53 -19.94 1.31
N ASP A 414 -27.48 -19.63 2.17
CA ASP A 414 -28.91 -19.97 2.02
C ASP A 414 -29.63 -18.84 1.27
N ARG A 415 -29.41 -17.60 1.71
CA ARG A 415 -30.08 -16.42 1.17
C ARG A 415 -29.25 -15.16 1.39
N VAL A 416 -29.33 -14.21 0.47
CA VAL A 416 -28.77 -12.86 0.61
C VAL A 416 -29.90 -11.85 0.47
N GLU A 417 -30.01 -10.94 1.44
CA GLU A 417 -30.90 -9.78 1.40
C GLU A 417 -30.07 -8.51 1.27
N VAL A 418 -30.47 -7.63 0.37
CA VAL A 418 -29.84 -6.32 0.18
C VAL A 418 -30.91 -5.25 0.27
N ARG A 419 -30.64 -4.21 1.08
CA ARG A 419 -31.52 -3.07 1.30
C ARG A 419 -30.75 -1.78 1.08
N SER A 420 -31.39 -0.82 0.43
CA SER A 420 -30.94 0.57 0.30
C SER A 420 -31.98 1.46 0.99
N SER A 421 -31.52 2.58 1.57
CA SER A 421 -32.43 3.60 2.11
C SER A 421 -33.08 4.44 0.99
N GLU A 422 -32.48 4.40 -0.19
CA GLU A 422 -32.89 5.11 -1.38
C GLU A 422 -33.81 4.23 -2.24
N GLU A 423 -34.86 4.85 -2.81
CA GLU A 423 -35.72 4.17 -3.77
C GLU A 423 -34.97 3.95 -5.08
N ALA A 424 -34.54 2.71 -5.31
CA ALA A 424 -33.80 2.31 -6.48
C ALA A 424 -34.15 0.88 -6.94
N ASP A 425 -34.08 0.64 -8.25
CA ASP A 425 -34.11 -0.71 -8.79
C ASP A 425 -32.72 -1.33 -8.60
N LEU A 426 -32.66 -2.48 -7.94
CA LEU A 426 -31.42 -3.16 -7.59
C LEU A 426 -31.28 -4.45 -8.41
N LYS A 427 -30.13 -4.64 -9.04
CA LYS A 427 -29.74 -5.90 -9.68
C LYS A 427 -28.64 -6.54 -8.85
N ALA A 428 -28.83 -7.78 -8.44
CA ALA A 428 -27.87 -8.49 -7.62
C ALA A 428 -27.49 -9.84 -8.22
N HIS A 429 -26.20 -10.16 -8.14
CA HIS A 429 -25.60 -11.36 -8.70
C HIS A 429 -24.66 -12.00 -7.67
N ILE A 430 -24.65 -13.33 -7.57
CA ILE A 430 -23.58 -14.07 -6.89
C ILE A 430 -22.67 -14.66 -7.95
N CYS A 431 -21.41 -14.25 -7.86
CA CYS A 431 -20.34 -14.61 -8.77
C CYS A 431 -19.44 -15.67 -8.14
N ASN A 432 -18.91 -16.56 -8.97
CA ASN A 432 -17.80 -17.42 -8.61
C ASN A 432 -16.52 -16.80 -9.17
N ASN A 433 -15.50 -16.65 -8.33
CA ASN A 433 -14.22 -16.08 -8.74
C ASN A 433 -13.36 -17.10 -9.51
N GLY A 434 -13.67 -18.40 -9.50
CA GLY A 434 -13.01 -19.46 -10.29
C GLY A 434 -11.49 -19.64 -10.02
N LYS A 435 -10.87 -18.74 -9.27
CA LYS A 435 -9.43 -18.61 -9.03
C LYS A 435 -9.04 -18.59 -7.55
N THR A 436 -10.00 -18.51 -6.61
CA THR A 436 -9.73 -18.64 -5.16
C THR A 436 -9.48 -20.10 -4.71
N GLN A 437 -9.74 -21.10 -5.56
CA GLN A 437 -9.28 -22.48 -5.34
C GLN A 437 -7.75 -22.60 -5.33
N ALA A 438 -7.02 -21.73 -6.05
CA ALA A 438 -5.56 -21.68 -5.99
C ALA A 438 -5.05 -21.06 -4.68
N ARG A 439 -5.80 -20.09 -4.11
CA ARG A 439 -5.49 -19.49 -2.79
C ARG A 439 -5.73 -20.46 -1.63
N GLN A 440 -6.69 -21.37 -1.76
CA GLN A 440 -6.93 -22.41 -0.78
C GLN A 440 -5.73 -23.37 -0.68
N TYR A 441 -5.06 -23.68 -1.79
CA TYR A 441 -3.84 -24.51 -1.76
C TYR A 441 -2.65 -23.78 -1.15
N GLU A 442 -2.42 -22.48 -1.37
CA GLU A 442 -1.32 -21.76 -0.68
C GLU A 442 -1.60 -21.54 0.82
N ARG A 443 -2.85 -21.18 1.19
CA ARG A 443 -3.27 -21.00 2.59
C ARG A 443 -3.25 -22.32 3.38
N ILE A 444 -3.64 -23.43 2.76
CA ILE A 444 -3.60 -24.77 3.37
C ILE A 444 -2.18 -25.38 3.29
N THR A 445 -1.39 -25.13 2.25
CA THR A 445 -0.01 -25.67 2.16
C THR A 445 0.94 -24.98 3.13
N GLN A 446 0.75 -23.68 3.42
CA GLN A 446 1.46 -23.02 4.53
C GLN A 446 1.01 -23.53 5.92
N ALA A 447 -0.25 -23.95 6.06
CA ALA A 447 -0.76 -24.57 7.29
C ALA A 447 -0.36 -26.05 7.44
N LEU A 448 -0.20 -26.80 6.35
CA LEU A 448 0.10 -28.24 6.35
C LEU A 448 1.60 -28.57 6.30
N LEU A 449 2.48 -27.66 5.84
CA LEU A 449 3.93 -27.88 5.87
C LEU A 449 4.54 -27.83 7.30
N LYS A 450 3.72 -27.63 8.34
CA LYS A 450 4.14 -27.70 9.75
C LYS A 450 3.80 -29.03 10.45
N VAL A 451 3.31 -30.05 9.75
CA VAL A 451 3.01 -31.35 10.38
C VAL A 451 3.69 -32.50 9.63
N ASP A 452 4.66 -33.10 10.32
CA ASP A 452 5.31 -34.41 10.10
C ASP A 452 6.27 -34.60 8.91
N ALA A 453 7.58 -34.41 9.16
CA ALA A 453 8.50 -35.55 9.26
C ALA A 453 9.89 -35.14 9.83
N PRO A 454 10.58 -36.03 10.59
CA PRO A 454 11.73 -35.69 11.41
C PRO A 454 13.08 -36.16 10.84
N PHE A 455 14.14 -35.66 11.48
CA PHE A 455 15.55 -36.10 11.51
C PHE A 455 16.53 -35.63 10.41
N GLY A 456 17.64 -35.05 10.91
CA GLY A 456 18.94 -35.69 10.64
C GLY A 456 20.06 -34.76 10.17
N VAL A 457 20.73 -34.11 11.12
CA VAL A 457 22.06 -33.51 10.96
C VAL A 457 23.09 -34.58 10.56
N ALA A 458 23.93 -34.29 9.57
CA ALA A 458 25.33 -34.75 9.56
C ALA A 458 26.20 -33.87 8.65
N GLU A 459 27.31 -33.38 9.23
CA GLU A 459 28.36 -32.59 8.62
C GLU A 459 29.23 -33.37 7.60
N ASN A 460 29.77 -32.61 6.63
CA ASN A 460 31.10 -32.71 5.99
C ASN A 460 31.78 -34.09 5.81
N ALA A 461 32.10 -34.45 4.56
CA ALA A 461 33.46 -34.87 4.19
C ALA A 461 33.71 -34.87 2.67
N ARG A 462 34.99 -34.69 2.33
CA ARG A 462 35.60 -34.43 1.03
C ARG A 462 35.58 -35.64 0.06
N SER A 463 35.66 -35.30 -1.22
CA SER A 463 36.15 -36.13 -2.33
C SER A 463 37.59 -36.63 -2.14
N ALA A 464 37.85 -37.92 -2.40
CA ALA A 464 38.94 -38.53 -3.22
C ALA A 464 38.84 -40.09 -3.16
N PRO A 465 39.52 -40.92 -4.00
CA PRO A 465 38.84 -41.87 -4.88
C PRO A 465 39.28 -43.35 -4.79
N ALA A 466 38.57 -44.21 -5.54
CA ALA A 466 38.98 -45.47 -6.20
C ALA A 466 39.44 -46.69 -5.36
N GLU A 467 38.74 -47.83 -5.49
CA GLU A 467 39.19 -49.03 -6.23
C GLU A 467 38.23 -50.24 -6.02
N ALA A 468 37.92 -50.93 -7.14
CA ALA A 468 37.71 -52.38 -7.39
C ALA A 468 36.89 -53.25 -6.38
N ALA A 469 36.02 -54.20 -6.77
CA ALA A 469 35.89 -54.99 -7.98
C ALA A 469 34.49 -55.65 -8.09
N PHE A 470 34.05 -55.82 -9.34
CA PHE A 470 33.21 -56.88 -9.95
C PHE A 470 32.49 -57.92 -9.06
N GLN A 471 31.17 -58.11 -9.30
CA GLN A 471 30.66 -59.22 -10.12
C GLN A 471 29.16 -59.10 -10.46
N GLU A 472 28.90 -59.21 -11.77
CA GLU A 472 27.76 -59.79 -12.52
C GLU A 472 26.30 -59.32 -12.33
N ALA A 473 25.72 -58.89 -13.46
CA ALA A 473 24.32 -58.58 -13.72
C ALA A 473 23.46 -59.84 -13.95
N PRO A 474 22.11 -59.70 -13.95
CA PRO A 474 21.46 -59.74 -15.26
C PRO A 474 20.31 -58.75 -15.48
N GLU A 475 20.21 -58.36 -16.76
CA GLU A 475 19.05 -58.05 -17.61
C GLU A 475 18.00 -57.00 -17.21
N ALA A 476 17.96 -55.96 -18.05
CA ALA A 476 16.99 -54.88 -18.09
C ALA A 476 15.73 -55.27 -18.86
N VAL A 477 14.57 -54.89 -18.32
CA VAL A 477 13.30 -54.82 -19.04
C VAL A 477 12.99 -53.34 -19.29
N THR A 478 13.05 -52.93 -20.56
CA THR A 478 12.62 -51.61 -21.02
C THR A 478 11.25 -51.77 -21.68
N VAL A 479 10.22 -51.11 -21.13
CA VAL A 479 8.92 -50.95 -21.81
C VAL A 479 8.79 -49.49 -22.22
N VAL A 480 8.78 -49.30 -23.53
CA VAL A 480 8.50 -48.05 -24.25
C VAL A 480 6.99 -47.86 -24.32
N VAL A 481 6.48 -46.67 -23.97
CA VAL A 481 5.08 -46.30 -24.21
C VAL A 481 5.03 -45.31 -25.38
N THR A 482 4.42 -45.75 -26.47
CA THR A 482 4.02 -44.97 -27.65
C THR A 482 2.67 -44.27 -27.45
N PRO A 483 2.39 -43.11 -28.07
CA PRO A 483 1.04 -42.61 -28.27
C PRO A 483 0.55 -42.83 -29.72
N ALA A 484 -0.65 -43.38 -29.86
CA ALA A 484 -1.50 -43.38 -31.07
C ALA A 484 -2.96 -43.51 -30.54
N VAL A 485 -4.05 -42.95 -31.07
CA VAL A 485 -4.49 -42.64 -32.44
C VAL A 485 -5.59 -41.57 -32.39
N SER A 486 -5.66 -40.84 -33.51
CA SER A 486 -6.64 -39.96 -34.16
C SER A 486 -8.15 -40.12 -33.92
N VAL A 487 -8.86 -39.00 -34.14
CA VAL A 487 -10.25 -38.95 -34.61
C VAL A 487 -10.31 -38.17 -35.95
N THR A 488 -11.14 -38.71 -36.83
CA THR A 488 -11.39 -38.43 -38.26
C THR A 488 -12.06 -37.09 -38.56
N LYS A 489 -11.79 -36.55 -39.77
CA LYS A 489 -12.56 -35.47 -40.41
C LYS A 489 -13.03 -35.94 -41.80
N LEU A 490 -14.30 -35.69 -42.10
CA LEU A 490 -15.00 -36.00 -43.35
C LEU A 490 -14.75 -34.93 -44.44
N GLU A 491 -14.83 -35.41 -45.69
CA GLU A 491 -14.72 -34.76 -47.00
C GLU A 491 -15.76 -33.62 -47.18
N GLU A 492 -15.63 -32.65 -48.11
CA GLU A 492 -15.77 -32.78 -49.58
C GLU A 492 -15.47 -31.41 -50.31
N PRO A 493 -15.58 -31.22 -51.66
CA PRO A 493 -14.41 -31.06 -52.53
C PRO A 493 -14.42 -29.84 -53.52
N GLY A 494 -13.32 -29.67 -54.28
CA GLY A 494 -13.42 -29.35 -55.73
C GLY A 494 -12.51 -28.27 -56.35
N ALA A 495 -11.47 -28.72 -57.09
CA ALA A 495 -10.93 -28.22 -58.38
C ALA A 495 -10.31 -26.78 -58.47
N LYS A 496 -9.23 -26.45 -59.20
CA LYS A 496 -8.48 -27.09 -60.31
C LYS A 496 -7.18 -26.29 -60.61
N ALA A 497 -6.17 -27.00 -61.14
CA ALA A 497 -5.14 -26.61 -62.13
C ALA A 497 -3.82 -25.87 -61.74
N GLU A 498 -2.72 -26.63 -61.90
CA GLU A 498 -1.29 -26.31 -62.11
C GLU A 498 -0.97 -25.96 -63.60
N PRO A 499 0.30 -25.78 -64.08
CA PRO A 499 1.54 -25.25 -63.48
C PRO A 499 2.36 -24.33 -64.46
N SER A 500 3.49 -23.71 -64.03
CA SER A 500 4.75 -23.71 -64.83
C SER A 500 5.99 -23.10 -64.12
N SER A 501 7.10 -23.86 -64.18
CA SER A 501 8.54 -23.49 -64.29
C SER A 501 9.14 -22.51 -63.25
N ALA A 502 10.03 -22.90 -62.34
CA ALA A 502 11.40 -23.44 -62.50
C ALA A 502 12.37 -22.50 -63.25
N GLU A 503 13.28 -21.85 -62.53
CA GLU A 503 14.73 -22.01 -62.71
C GLU A 503 15.51 -21.39 -61.55
N ALA A 504 16.62 -22.04 -61.23
CA ALA A 504 17.45 -21.87 -60.05
C ALA A 504 18.84 -21.34 -60.42
N THR A 505 19.65 -21.10 -59.37
CA THR A 505 21.12 -20.95 -59.31
C THR A 505 21.69 -19.54 -59.55
N ALA A 506 22.79 -19.09 -58.92
CA ALA A 506 23.54 -19.40 -57.70
C ALA A 506 24.75 -18.41 -57.63
N PHE A 507 25.43 -18.36 -56.48
CA PHE A 507 26.82 -17.90 -56.22
C PHE A 507 27.16 -16.40 -56.04
N SER A 508 27.48 -16.05 -54.78
CA SER A 508 28.58 -15.14 -54.34
C SER A 508 29.96 -15.86 -54.48
N PRO A 509 31.17 -15.35 -54.08
CA PRO A 509 31.59 -14.07 -53.44
C PRO A 509 32.95 -13.47 -53.95
N GLU A 510 33.41 -12.35 -53.38
CA GLU A 510 34.81 -11.88 -53.07
C GLU A 510 34.81 -10.34 -52.92
N ILE A 511 35.04 -9.71 -51.75
CA ILE A 511 36.27 -9.43 -50.97
C ILE A 511 37.40 -8.75 -51.78
N ILE A 512 37.76 -7.50 -51.41
CA ILE A 512 39.12 -7.03 -51.03
C ILE A 512 39.06 -5.67 -50.30
N GLU A 513 40.05 -5.52 -49.42
CA GLU A 513 40.43 -4.60 -48.34
C GLU A 513 40.72 -3.12 -48.68
N SER A 514 40.67 -2.25 -47.64
CA SER A 514 41.80 -1.47 -47.05
C SER A 514 41.23 -0.27 -46.25
N THR A 515 41.23 -0.22 -44.91
CA THR A 515 42.27 0.15 -43.90
C THR A 515 42.58 1.66 -43.70
N GLN A 516 42.67 2.02 -42.41
CA GLN A 516 43.27 3.21 -41.75
C GLN A 516 42.41 4.49 -41.62
N THR A 517 42.36 5.25 -40.51
CA THR A 517 43.01 5.27 -39.17
C THR A 517 42.38 6.42 -38.37
N TRP A 518 42.22 6.31 -37.04
CA TRP A 518 42.25 7.47 -36.12
C TRP A 518 43.20 7.16 -34.95
N ALA A 519 44.02 8.15 -34.62
CA ALA A 519 45.24 8.06 -33.84
C ALA A 519 45.05 8.14 -32.32
N VAL A 520 46.13 7.84 -31.61
CA VAL A 520 46.21 7.40 -30.20
C VAL A 520 47.48 8.03 -29.57
N ILE A 521 47.31 8.64 -28.38
CA ILE A 521 48.20 8.68 -27.17
C ILE A 521 49.42 9.67 -27.19
N PRO A 522 49.83 10.33 -26.06
CA PRO A 522 50.64 9.75 -24.95
C PRO A 522 50.13 10.00 -23.50
N PRO A 523 50.42 9.10 -22.53
CA PRO A 523 50.34 9.34 -21.09
C PRO A 523 51.75 9.55 -20.49
N LEU A 524 51.84 9.89 -19.20
CA LEU A 524 52.91 9.60 -18.22
C LEU A 524 52.62 10.41 -16.94
N GLY A 525 52.22 9.76 -15.82
CA GLY A 525 53.06 9.54 -14.62
C GLY A 525 52.72 10.59 -13.55
N GLU A 526 52.60 10.37 -12.23
CA GLU A 526 52.97 9.29 -11.32
C GLU A 526 52.07 9.32 -10.03
N SER A 527 52.25 8.27 -9.25
CA SER A 527 51.67 7.80 -7.98
C SER A 527 51.59 8.75 -6.77
N HIS A 528 50.62 8.52 -5.86
CA HIS A 528 50.86 7.88 -4.54
C HIS A 528 49.59 7.67 -3.67
N THR A 529 49.32 6.38 -3.36
CA THR A 529 48.81 5.77 -2.09
C THR A 529 47.53 6.31 -1.42
N SER A 530 46.50 5.49 -1.13
CA SER A 530 46.57 4.38 -0.16
C SER A 530 45.34 3.45 -0.16
N ARG A 531 45.63 2.14 0.01
CA ARG A 531 44.86 1.02 0.59
C ARG A 531 43.33 0.90 0.31
N VAL A 532 43.01 0.06 -0.67
CA VAL A 532 41.80 -0.78 -0.64
C VAL A 532 42.19 -2.11 0.02
N GLY A 533 41.75 -2.30 1.26
CA GLY A 533 41.75 -3.61 1.91
C GLY A 533 40.61 -4.45 1.36
N GLN A 534 40.91 -5.72 1.11
CA GLN A 534 39.97 -6.75 0.66
C GLN A 534 38.76 -6.81 1.60
N ALA A 535 37.55 -6.67 1.06
CA ALA A 535 36.33 -7.04 1.77
C ALA A 535 36.23 -8.57 1.76
N GLU A 536 36.44 -9.17 2.93
CA GLU A 536 36.00 -10.53 3.22
C GLU A 536 34.49 -10.64 2.96
N VAL A 537 34.13 -11.58 2.10
CA VAL A 537 32.75 -12.03 1.94
C VAL A 537 32.38 -12.80 3.21
N LEU A 538 31.64 -12.16 4.12
CA LEU A 538 30.98 -12.84 5.23
C LEU A 538 29.80 -13.65 4.68
N PRO A 539 29.74 -14.97 4.93
CA PRO A 539 28.59 -15.79 4.55
C PRO A 539 27.47 -15.66 5.59
N GLY A 540 26.24 -15.48 5.09
CA GLY A 540 25.02 -16.00 5.71
C GLY A 540 24.53 -15.34 7.00
N LEU A 541 23.72 -14.30 6.86
CA LEU A 541 22.59 -14.07 7.78
C LEU A 541 21.31 -14.22 6.98
N SER A 542 20.86 -15.47 6.84
CA SER A 542 19.45 -15.74 6.55
C SER A 542 18.65 -15.15 7.70
N ALA A 543 17.84 -14.12 7.44
CA ALA A 543 16.81 -13.71 8.37
C ALA A 543 15.92 -14.91 8.69
N PRO A 544 15.47 -15.09 9.95
CA PRO A 544 14.54 -16.16 10.28
C PRO A 544 13.24 -15.99 9.48
N PRO A 545 12.54 -17.08 9.15
CA PRO A 545 11.29 -17.02 8.40
C PRO A 545 10.20 -16.22 9.14
N PRO A 546 9.20 -15.66 8.43
CA PRO A 546 8.34 -14.56 8.91
C PRO A 546 7.31 -14.90 9.99
N ASP A 547 7.38 -16.09 10.59
CA ASP A 547 6.25 -16.72 11.28
C ASP A 547 6.50 -17.04 12.76
N SER A 548 7.52 -16.43 13.37
CA SER A 548 7.73 -16.59 14.82
C SER A 548 8.16 -15.28 15.44
N LEU A 549 7.22 -14.57 16.08
CA LEU A 549 7.60 -13.84 17.30
C LEU A 549 8.39 -14.84 18.17
N PRO A 550 9.58 -14.53 18.67
CA PRO A 550 10.25 -15.43 19.60
C PRO A 550 9.31 -15.71 20.77
N PRO A 551 9.25 -16.94 21.31
CA PRO A 551 8.46 -17.23 22.50
C PRO A 551 8.80 -16.22 23.58
N VAL A 552 7.79 -15.48 24.05
CA VAL A 552 8.00 -14.44 25.05
C VAL A 552 7.88 -15.06 26.42
N ASN A 553 8.77 -14.68 27.34
CA ASN A 553 8.68 -15.14 28.72
C ASN A 553 7.51 -14.42 29.40
N LEU A 554 6.41 -15.14 29.66
CA LEU A 554 5.18 -14.59 30.22
C LEU A 554 5.11 -14.73 31.74
N ASN A 555 6.20 -15.08 32.42
CA ASN A 555 6.17 -15.31 33.87
C ASN A 555 5.63 -14.10 34.64
N GLU A 556 6.00 -12.86 34.25
CA GLU A 556 5.48 -11.59 34.80
C GLU A 556 5.61 -10.48 33.73
N THR A 557 4.79 -10.51 32.67
CA THR A 557 4.84 -9.51 31.59
C THR A 557 3.88 -8.35 31.87
N ASN A 558 4.43 -7.20 32.25
CA ASN A 558 3.66 -5.96 32.41
C ASN A 558 3.56 -5.19 31.08
N LEU A 559 2.37 -5.24 30.48
CA LEU A 559 2.04 -4.62 29.19
C LEU A 559 1.94 -3.09 29.26
N MET A 560 2.04 -2.48 30.44
CA MET A 560 2.12 -1.03 30.60
C MET A 560 3.49 -0.47 30.25
N LEU A 561 4.55 -1.28 30.41
CA LEU A 561 5.94 -0.86 30.30
C LEU A 561 6.57 -1.17 28.94
N ILE A 562 5.84 -1.83 28.04
CA ILE A 562 6.34 -2.24 26.73
C ILE A 562 6.28 -1.04 25.76
N THR A 563 7.47 -0.61 25.32
CA THR A 563 7.65 0.48 24.35
C THR A 563 8.32 0.03 23.05
N THR A 564 8.71 -1.24 22.95
CA THR A 564 9.42 -1.79 21.79
C THR A 564 8.55 -2.78 21.01
N PRO A 565 8.26 -2.54 19.72
CA PRO A 565 7.34 -3.37 18.93
C PRO A 565 7.88 -4.77 18.59
N GLN A 566 9.19 -5.01 18.77
CA GLN A 566 9.86 -6.23 18.30
C GLN A 566 9.58 -7.48 19.13
N MET A 567 9.17 -7.37 20.40
CA MET A 567 8.96 -8.54 21.27
C MET A 567 7.48 -8.87 21.51
N LEU A 568 6.63 -7.85 21.63
CA LEU A 568 5.20 -7.98 21.90
C LEU A 568 4.47 -6.81 21.22
N PRO A 569 3.94 -6.99 20.00
CA PRO A 569 3.16 -5.95 19.33
C PRO A 569 1.98 -5.56 20.22
N LEU A 570 1.94 -4.28 20.60
CA LEU A 570 0.92 -3.70 21.45
C LEU A 570 0.31 -2.49 20.73
N GLU A 571 -0.91 -2.66 20.24
CA GLU A 571 -1.64 -1.65 19.49
C GLU A 571 -2.77 -1.04 20.32
N GLY A 572 -3.23 0.15 19.92
CA GLY A 572 -4.37 0.81 20.56
C GLY A 572 -4.08 1.32 21.97
N LYS A 573 -2.83 1.72 22.26
CA LYS A 573 -2.47 2.42 23.49
C LYS A 573 -1.53 3.60 23.20
N ALA A 574 -1.70 4.68 23.95
CA ALA A 574 -0.79 5.83 23.91
C ALA A 574 0.57 5.50 24.57
N THR A 575 1.57 6.37 24.40
CA THR A 575 2.79 6.32 25.22
C THR A 575 2.48 6.46 26.71
N THR A 576 3.32 5.90 27.57
CA THR A 576 3.16 6.02 29.03
C THR A 576 3.32 7.47 29.47
N GLU A 577 2.28 8.03 30.08
CA GLU A 577 2.33 9.36 30.69
C GLU A 577 2.91 9.21 32.10
N ASN A 578 4.09 9.77 32.34
CA ASN A 578 4.80 9.75 33.63
C ASN A 578 5.10 8.36 34.25
N LYS A 579 5.03 7.28 33.47
CA LYS A 579 5.26 5.87 33.88
C LYS A 579 4.22 5.25 34.83
N ASP A 580 3.15 5.96 35.19
CA ASP A 580 2.16 5.50 36.18
C ASP A 580 0.88 4.94 35.53
N PHE A 581 0.57 5.35 34.31
CA PHE A 581 -0.61 4.89 33.58
C PHE A 581 -0.44 4.99 32.06
N ARG A 582 -1.39 4.41 31.32
CA ARG A 582 -1.42 4.42 29.86
C ARG A 582 -2.86 4.47 29.37
N TRP A 583 -3.13 5.40 28.47
CA TRP A 583 -4.43 5.47 27.80
C TRP A 583 -4.59 4.33 26.80
N ALA A 584 -5.74 3.67 26.86
CA ALA A 584 -6.27 2.87 25.78
C ALA A 584 -6.87 3.80 24.73
N LEU A 585 -6.51 3.56 23.48
CA LEU A 585 -6.99 4.28 22.33
C LEU A 585 -7.98 3.37 21.59
N GLY A 586 -9.12 3.92 21.18
CA GLY A 586 -10.19 3.21 20.47
C GLY A 586 -9.71 2.62 19.14
N PRO A 587 -10.53 1.79 18.49
CA PRO A 587 -11.68 1.03 19.02
C PRO A 587 -11.26 -0.18 19.86
N SER A 588 -9.99 -0.56 19.86
CA SER A 588 -9.51 -1.72 20.61
C SER A 588 -8.04 -1.61 21.01
N THR A 589 -7.66 -2.31 22.07
CA THR A 589 -6.26 -2.63 22.39
C THR A 589 -6.00 -4.08 22.01
N ARG A 590 -4.93 -4.33 21.24
CA ARG A 590 -4.52 -5.68 20.79
C ARG A 590 -3.13 -6.04 21.26
N ILE A 591 -2.96 -7.27 21.74
CA ILE A 591 -1.69 -7.85 22.16
C ILE A 591 -1.49 -9.19 21.46
N ASN A 592 -0.37 -9.32 20.75
CA ASN A 592 0.03 -10.54 20.06
C ASN A 592 1.27 -11.13 20.73
N PHE A 593 1.25 -12.43 21.03
CA PHE A 593 2.39 -13.12 21.62
C PHE A 593 2.45 -14.59 21.23
N ASN A 594 3.66 -15.14 21.14
CA ASN A 594 3.86 -16.57 20.92
C ASN A 594 4.03 -17.30 22.25
N SER A 595 3.34 -18.44 22.37
CA SER A 595 3.54 -19.41 23.45
C SER A 595 4.19 -20.67 22.87
N ASP A 596 5.15 -21.26 23.58
CA ASP A 596 5.83 -22.49 23.18
C ASP A 596 5.01 -23.75 23.53
N LYS A 597 4.13 -23.63 24.52
CA LYS A 597 3.31 -24.72 25.05
C LYS A 597 1.87 -24.28 25.30
N LEU A 598 1.00 -25.27 25.46
CA LEU A 598 -0.35 -25.06 25.99
C LEU A 598 -0.22 -24.67 27.47
N GLN A 599 -0.66 -23.48 27.85
CA GLN A 599 -0.54 -23.01 29.23
C GLN A 599 -1.70 -22.11 29.65
N SER A 600 -2.01 -22.10 30.94
CA SER A 600 -3.00 -21.16 31.50
C SER A 600 -2.30 -19.86 31.87
N LEU A 601 -2.85 -18.74 31.39
CA LEU A 601 -2.38 -17.41 31.71
C LEU A 601 -3.43 -16.70 32.55
N GLU A 602 -2.98 -16.00 33.58
CA GLU A 602 -3.78 -15.01 34.29
C GLU A 602 -3.62 -13.66 33.60
N VAL A 603 -4.74 -13.05 33.20
CA VAL A 603 -4.80 -11.69 32.69
C VAL A 603 -5.29 -10.80 33.82
N THR A 604 -4.45 -9.87 34.28
CA THR A 604 -4.83 -8.88 35.30
C THR A 604 -4.94 -7.50 34.67
N MET A 605 -6.02 -6.77 34.96
CA MET A 605 -6.20 -5.39 34.53
C MET A 605 -6.75 -4.52 35.65
N ASP A 606 -6.18 -3.34 35.84
CA ASP A 606 -6.69 -2.25 36.68
C ASP A 606 -6.88 -1.04 35.78
N PHE A 607 -8.11 -0.58 35.65
CA PHE A 607 -8.45 0.53 34.75
C PHE A 607 -9.47 1.50 35.33
N PHE A 608 -9.48 2.70 34.74
CA PHE A 608 -10.44 3.76 34.95
C PHE A 608 -11.22 4.04 33.68
N ASN A 609 -12.53 4.20 33.81
CA ASN A 609 -13.45 4.50 32.73
C ASN A 609 -13.88 5.98 32.74
N PRO A 610 -13.55 6.78 31.72
CA PRO A 610 -13.96 8.18 31.63
C PRO A 610 -15.33 8.40 30.94
N ILE A 611 -15.97 7.37 30.39
CA ILE A 611 -17.16 7.50 29.52
C ILE A 611 -18.39 6.87 30.17
N GLU A 612 -19.52 7.57 30.17
CA GLU A 612 -20.79 7.03 30.68
C GLU A 612 -21.39 6.00 29.71
N GLY A 613 -21.83 4.85 30.23
CA GLY A 613 -22.43 3.79 29.40
C GLY A 613 -21.42 3.02 28.54
N GLN A 614 -20.13 3.10 28.87
CA GLN A 614 -19.04 2.42 28.18
C GLN A 614 -19.21 0.89 28.19
N GLY A 615 -18.77 0.24 27.12
CA GLY A 615 -18.68 -1.21 27.02
C GLY A 615 -17.22 -1.65 26.82
N LEU A 616 -16.83 -2.72 27.49
CA LEU A 616 -15.55 -3.39 27.34
C LEU A 616 -15.79 -4.88 27.08
N GLU A 617 -15.48 -5.33 25.88
CA GLU A 617 -15.43 -6.75 25.56
C GLU A 617 -13.96 -7.20 25.48
N VAL A 618 -13.63 -8.28 26.18
CA VAL A 618 -12.30 -8.89 26.09
C VAL A 618 -12.41 -10.23 25.41
N SER A 619 -11.65 -10.44 24.35
CA SER A 619 -11.56 -11.70 23.64
C SER A 619 -10.13 -12.24 23.64
N PHE A 620 -10.03 -13.57 23.67
CA PHE A 620 -8.77 -14.30 23.60
C PHE A 620 -8.88 -15.35 22.50
N ASN A 621 -8.00 -15.31 21.51
CA ASN A 621 -8.02 -16.17 20.31
C ASN A 621 -9.43 -16.25 19.68
N GLY A 622 -10.07 -15.09 19.49
CA GLY A 622 -11.39 -14.96 18.86
C GLY A 622 -12.57 -15.34 19.77
N SER A 623 -12.34 -15.84 20.99
CA SER A 623 -13.41 -16.16 21.94
C SER A 623 -13.57 -15.06 22.97
N THR A 624 -14.79 -14.56 23.18
CA THR A 624 -15.08 -13.59 24.25
C THR A 624 -14.88 -14.24 25.63
N VAL A 625 -13.95 -13.70 26.40
CA VAL A 625 -13.60 -14.17 27.75
C VAL A 625 -14.13 -13.27 28.86
N GLN A 626 -14.37 -11.99 28.57
CA GLN A 626 -15.06 -11.06 29.45
C GLN A 626 -15.94 -10.12 28.63
N ASN A 627 -17.08 -9.71 29.19
CA ASN A 627 -17.93 -8.70 28.59
C ASN A 627 -18.54 -7.84 29.70
N LEU A 628 -18.20 -6.55 29.71
CA LEU A 628 -18.65 -5.55 30.65
C LEU A 628 -19.41 -4.48 29.89
N GLY A 629 -20.74 -4.50 29.98
CA GLY A 629 -21.59 -3.46 29.42
C GLY A 629 -21.94 -2.38 30.45
N LEU A 630 -22.27 -1.18 29.96
CA LEU A 630 -22.89 -0.10 30.74
C LEU A 630 -22.05 0.38 31.93
N LEU A 631 -20.73 0.48 31.76
CA LEU A 631 -19.85 1.04 32.78
C LEU A 631 -20.14 2.53 32.97
N HIS A 632 -20.31 2.95 34.23
CA HIS A 632 -20.51 4.36 34.57
C HIS A 632 -19.20 5.15 34.44
N GLN A 633 -19.31 6.43 34.09
CA GLN A 633 -18.19 7.36 34.12
C GLN A 633 -17.62 7.44 35.54
N GLY A 634 -16.30 7.45 35.65
CA GLY A 634 -15.60 7.47 36.93
C GLY A 634 -15.33 6.08 37.52
N THR A 635 -15.77 5.00 36.86
CA THR A 635 -15.59 3.64 37.37
C THR A 635 -14.10 3.28 37.40
N HIS A 636 -13.63 2.86 38.58
CA HIS A 636 -12.36 2.16 38.75
C HIS A 636 -12.63 0.68 38.93
N MET A 637 -11.97 -0.17 38.15
CA MET A 637 -12.21 -1.60 38.18
C MET A 637 -10.91 -2.38 38.05
N LYS A 638 -10.73 -3.35 38.94
CA LYS A 638 -9.68 -4.37 38.85
C LYS A 638 -10.30 -5.72 38.53
N LEU A 639 -9.82 -6.36 37.47
CA LEU A 639 -10.27 -7.66 37.00
C LEU A 639 -9.08 -8.61 36.89
N SER A 640 -9.31 -9.87 37.22
CA SER A 640 -8.42 -10.98 36.92
C SER A 640 -9.24 -12.14 36.35
N PHE A 641 -8.80 -12.71 35.25
CA PHE A 641 -9.41 -13.89 34.64
C PHE A 641 -8.36 -14.75 33.94
N TYR A 642 -8.74 -15.99 33.64
CA TYR A 642 -7.83 -16.98 33.08
C TYR A 642 -8.15 -17.24 31.61
N VAL A 643 -7.10 -17.36 30.82
CA VAL A 643 -7.15 -17.74 29.40
C VAL A 643 -6.20 -18.91 29.16
N LYS A 644 -6.49 -19.73 28.15
CA LYS A 644 -5.63 -20.87 27.78
C LYS A 644 -4.87 -20.53 26.51
N ALA A 645 -3.58 -20.20 26.65
CA ALA A 645 -2.69 -20.00 25.52
C ALA A 645 -2.39 -21.33 24.84
N ILE A 646 -2.38 -21.32 23.50
CA ILE A 646 -2.02 -22.46 22.66
C ILE A 646 -0.58 -22.34 22.15
N PRO A 647 0.11 -23.45 21.82
CA PRO A 647 1.38 -23.37 21.11
C PRO A 647 1.25 -22.56 19.82
N GLY A 648 2.16 -21.62 19.59
CA GLY A 648 2.08 -20.66 18.49
C GLY A 648 1.49 -19.31 18.90
N LEU A 649 0.89 -18.61 17.93
CA LEU A 649 0.42 -17.23 18.09
C LEU A 649 -0.88 -17.17 18.89
N ASN A 650 -0.91 -16.26 19.86
CA ASN A 650 -2.07 -15.95 20.68
C ASN A 650 -2.40 -14.45 20.60
N HIS A 651 -3.69 -14.14 20.66
CA HIS A 651 -4.25 -12.80 20.52
C HIS A 651 -5.12 -12.48 21.73
N LEU A 652 -4.80 -11.39 22.44
CA LEU A 652 -5.67 -10.79 23.44
C LEU A 652 -6.17 -9.45 22.91
N THR A 653 -7.49 -9.30 22.80
CA THR A 653 -8.14 -8.10 22.27
C THR A 653 -9.11 -7.53 23.30
N LEU A 654 -9.05 -6.22 23.51
CA LEU A 654 -9.98 -5.46 24.35
C LEU A 654 -10.72 -4.48 23.44
N ASN A 655 -12.00 -4.71 23.17
CA ASN A 655 -12.86 -3.89 22.33
C ASN A 655 -13.64 -2.89 23.19
N TYR A 656 -13.65 -1.62 22.77
CA TYR A 656 -14.33 -0.52 23.44
C TYR A 656 -15.56 -0.09 22.66
N LYS A 657 -16.68 0.11 23.36
CA LYS A 657 -17.94 0.55 22.73
C LYS A 657 -17.83 2.01 22.25
N ASP A 658 -17.22 2.87 23.05
CA ASP A 658 -17.09 4.30 22.78
C ASP A 658 -15.68 4.80 23.13
N TRP A 659 -15.30 5.98 22.61
CA TRP A 659 -14.04 6.65 22.90
C TRP A 659 -14.18 8.16 22.66
N ASN A 660 -13.24 8.95 23.17
CA ASN A 660 -13.29 10.40 23.02
C ASN A 660 -13.37 10.79 21.53
N GLY A 661 -14.44 11.49 21.16
CA GLY A 661 -14.68 11.95 19.79
C GLY A 661 -15.47 10.99 18.88
N LYS A 662 -15.92 9.83 19.37
CA LYS A 662 -16.88 8.96 18.64
C LYS A 662 -18.32 9.38 18.89
N GLU A 663 -18.90 8.95 20.01
CA GLU A 663 -20.23 9.40 20.45
C GLU A 663 -20.09 10.37 21.63
N THR A 664 -19.16 10.10 22.55
CA THR A 664 -18.89 10.95 23.71
C THR A 664 -17.66 11.84 23.49
N ILE A 665 -17.78 13.12 23.82
CA ILE A 665 -16.65 14.05 23.96
C ILE A 665 -16.51 14.37 25.45
N PHE A 666 -15.50 13.84 26.11
CA PHE A 666 -15.22 14.12 27.53
C PHE A 666 -13.91 14.88 27.73
N ALA A 667 -13.01 14.87 26.74
CA ALA A 667 -11.78 15.66 26.73
C ALA A 667 -11.73 16.48 25.42
N PRO A 668 -12.40 17.65 25.36
CA PRO A 668 -12.54 18.42 24.12
C PRO A 668 -11.22 18.96 23.57
N ASP A 669 -10.23 19.14 24.44
CA ASP A 669 -8.89 19.64 24.09
C ASP A 669 -7.88 18.50 23.78
N ASP A 670 -8.29 17.23 23.90
CA ASP A 670 -7.45 16.07 23.61
C ASP A 670 -8.06 15.27 22.46
N LEU A 671 -7.45 15.35 21.27
CA LEU A 671 -8.01 14.74 20.06
C LEU A 671 -7.77 13.22 19.98
N ARG A 672 -7.07 12.62 20.94
CA ARG A 672 -6.81 11.18 20.94
C ARG A 672 -8.12 10.41 21.18
N PRO A 673 -8.32 9.25 20.53
CA PRO A 673 -9.53 8.45 20.72
C PRO A 673 -9.49 7.69 22.05
N ILE A 674 -9.50 8.38 23.18
CA ILE A 674 -9.28 7.78 24.50
C ILE A 674 -10.51 6.95 24.93
N ALA A 675 -10.31 5.68 25.24
CA ALA A 675 -11.38 4.77 25.65
C ALA A 675 -11.36 4.45 27.15
N LEU A 676 -10.19 4.07 27.69
CA LEU A 676 -9.95 3.72 29.09
C LEU A 676 -8.57 4.18 29.53
N LEU A 677 -8.33 4.30 30.84
CA LEU A 677 -7.00 4.47 31.41
C LEU A 677 -6.59 3.19 32.12
N PHE A 678 -5.51 2.54 31.69
CA PHE A 678 -4.93 1.42 32.43
C PHE A 678 -3.91 1.92 33.45
N ARG A 679 -3.93 1.34 34.65
CA ARG A 679 -2.86 1.41 35.66
C ARG A 679 -2.08 0.11 35.71
N GLU A 680 -2.76 -1.00 35.42
CA GLU A 680 -2.19 -2.34 35.38
C GLU A 680 -2.78 -3.05 34.17
N LEU A 681 -1.93 -3.69 33.37
CA LEU A 681 -2.32 -4.71 32.41
C LEU A 681 -1.18 -5.73 32.34
N GLU A 682 -1.43 -6.93 32.84
CA GLU A 682 -0.40 -7.94 33.04
C GLU A 682 -0.84 -9.31 32.53
N LEU A 683 0.10 -10.02 31.90
CA LEU A 683 -0.03 -11.44 31.55
C LEU A 683 0.95 -12.23 32.41
N ARG A 684 0.41 -13.21 33.15
CA ARG A 684 1.20 -14.01 34.09
C ARG A 684 1.01 -15.51 33.84
N GLU A 685 2.11 -16.24 33.68
CA GLU A 685 2.08 -17.70 33.76
C GLU A 685 1.65 -18.14 35.17
N ARG A 686 0.72 -19.08 35.23
CA ARG A 686 0.42 -19.81 36.46
C ARG A 686 0.83 -21.27 36.28
N PRO A 687 1.58 -21.83 37.25
CA PRO A 687 2.07 -23.21 37.18
C PRO A 687 0.95 -24.24 37.19
#